data_AF-A0A1Z9BHL8-F1
#
_entry.id   AF-A0A1Z9BHL8-F1
#
_cell.length_a   1.000
_cell.length_b   1.000
_cell.length_c   1.000
_cell.angle_alpha   90.00
_cell.angle_beta   90.00
_cell.angle_gamma   90.00
#
_symmetry.space_group_name_H-M   'P 1'
#
loop_
_entity.id
_entity.type
_entity.pdbx_description
1 polymer ?
#
loop_
_entity_poly.entity_id
_entity_poly.type
_entity_poly.pdbx_seq_one_letter_code
_entity_poly.pdbx_strand_id
1 'polypeptide(L)'
;MSTLLGVFIAACLLLGCSHTRTGVAPKLLMPMQRQPAWLPLPVDQAAARLAASALVTNRPDLDKAEAEIDAIPKEDKPEDMDALAQDVVNATLDDPRAYRKASASLTRGFGTDPGLEARLDQVVDNDPLALAKRRNLDTWEHLWARTFNAASKPIGQAIFSGFTLAPMTIATSTAHYLASFSNDEPLSTTDRQALVLHREYLARHPDAPDADKIQAKVDKAEKKLTRTMQRRRLRAAEKALDSGNPKIAVLEAKRALFWGPHEDAETLRQIAQEDVTQIRALHQASLGAPGELTRADRQDHALAVELLNTSSTGDGLSDEMLGVLWENRDGPEGDDALFIFAIAQKESGFEEESWRTLEHLAQRDPMESTMVRHARHLIDDPWQNPYTAYRRMKARKTADQIRWRLFADYADGPKRYPNLPEPLGFALEGPGIATAFITSPMRMVFGRWKKGPDFNGPTAVLAYRYLDRYPNGQHNREVIEWLFAYEQERGNQVAALRLADFMEELDPDDRAALAEAASAQVMAAADRTHRFDRRNQTLRHAATEYPDTETGTLAGKRIRWEIEDYSAQQIRVTRSFLVENPRVAGPNGLGINPSLVDGELTNGELHAMGITLVGGRVLRFHLLAESGKDTELPEDVDQAISTERLAQLASVLDETSRRNQLIDPDDTLEHDADRDRFLERARLGLVQRPDKRPTAQSTYVYQSMRERYGVVRGRESILPFDLVFSGNLQDLQLGAYPKWRAPKATPDAFLYR
;
A
#
# COMPACT_ATOMS: atom_id res chain seq x y z
N MET A 1 -8.87 5.30 -86.99
CA MET A 1 -8.42 3.97 -87.47
C MET A 1 -7.21 3.58 -86.65
N SER A 2 -7.30 3.00 -85.45
CA SER A 2 -8.30 2.13 -84.80
C SER A 2 -7.73 0.72 -84.66
N THR A 3 -7.78 0.24 -83.41
CA THR A 3 -7.72 -1.17 -82.98
C THR A 3 -6.43 -1.93 -83.26
N LEU A 4 -5.42 -1.80 -82.37
CA LEU A 4 -4.51 -2.88 -81.96
C LEU A 4 -3.48 -2.40 -80.90
N LEU A 5 -3.93 -1.82 -79.79
CA LEU A 5 -3.04 -1.59 -78.63
C LEU A 5 -3.80 -1.44 -77.29
N GLY A 6 -4.94 -2.13 -77.16
CA GLY A 6 -5.86 -1.97 -76.02
C GLY A 6 -6.23 -3.25 -75.28
N VAL A 7 -5.56 -4.39 -75.54
CA VAL A 7 -5.99 -5.69 -74.97
C VAL A 7 -4.91 -6.39 -74.13
N PHE A 8 -3.65 -5.92 -74.11
CA PHE A 8 -2.57 -6.62 -73.39
C PHE A 8 -2.18 -6.05 -72.01
N ILE A 9 -2.76 -4.93 -71.57
CA ILE A 9 -2.43 -4.30 -70.26
C ILE A 9 -3.56 -4.46 -69.22
N ALA A 10 -4.69 -5.08 -69.58
CA ALA A 10 -5.81 -5.34 -68.66
C ALA A 10 -5.78 -6.74 -68.00
N ALA A 11 -4.84 -7.63 -68.35
CA ALA A 11 -4.82 -9.01 -67.86
C ALA A 11 -3.79 -9.30 -66.75
N CYS A 12 -2.95 -8.33 -66.34
CA CYS A 12 -1.92 -8.54 -65.30
C CYS A 12 -2.13 -7.77 -63.99
N LEU A 13 -3.30 -7.13 -63.79
CA LEU A 13 -3.63 -6.40 -62.54
C LEU A 13 -4.81 -7.03 -61.77
N LEU A 14 -5.24 -8.24 -62.13
CA LEU A 14 -6.29 -9.00 -61.42
C LEU A 14 -5.82 -10.41 -61.00
N LEU A 15 -4.53 -10.55 -60.68
CA LEU A 15 -4.02 -11.64 -59.85
C LEU A 15 -3.68 -11.09 -58.47
N GLY A 16 -4.65 -10.43 -57.84
CA GLY A 16 -4.71 -10.45 -56.38
C GLY A 16 -4.97 -11.89 -56.00
N CYS A 17 -4.01 -12.55 -55.36
CA CYS A 17 -4.18 -13.85 -54.77
C CYS A 17 -5.35 -13.80 -53.78
N SER A 18 -6.57 -14.01 -54.25
CA SER A 18 -7.69 -14.39 -53.42
C SER A 18 -7.40 -15.82 -52.97
N HIS A 19 -6.65 -15.96 -51.87
CA HIS A 19 -6.77 -17.13 -51.02
C HIS A 19 -8.18 -17.09 -50.41
N THR A 20 -9.17 -17.46 -51.22
CA THR A 20 -10.48 -17.87 -50.73
C THR A 20 -10.24 -19.11 -49.90
N ARG A 21 -10.15 -18.91 -48.58
CA ARG A 21 -10.20 -20.01 -47.62
C ARG A 21 -11.50 -20.76 -47.84
N THR A 22 -11.39 -22.05 -48.07
CA THR A 22 -12.50 -23.00 -47.99
C THR A 22 -13.13 -22.84 -46.60
N GLY A 23 -14.32 -22.25 -46.57
CA GLY A 23 -15.07 -21.95 -45.35
C GLY A 23 -15.53 -23.19 -44.61
N VAL A 24 -14.65 -23.71 -43.76
CA VAL A 24 -15.05 -24.49 -42.59
C VAL A 24 -14.46 -23.75 -41.41
N ALA A 25 -15.29 -22.99 -40.68
CA ALA A 25 -14.88 -22.47 -39.38
C ALA A 25 -14.33 -23.66 -38.57
N PRO A 26 -13.07 -23.60 -38.08
CA PRO A 26 -12.50 -24.71 -37.35
C PRO A 26 -13.45 -25.06 -36.20
N LYS A 27 -13.76 -26.35 -36.02
CA LYS A 27 -14.49 -26.78 -34.82
C LYS A 27 -13.68 -26.30 -33.62
N LEU A 28 -14.19 -25.30 -32.91
CA LEU A 28 -13.46 -24.67 -31.80
C LEU A 28 -13.24 -25.65 -30.64
N LEU A 29 -14.19 -26.57 -30.47
CA LEU A 29 -14.20 -27.58 -29.41
C LEU A 29 -14.30 -28.99 -29.99
N MET A 30 -13.50 -29.90 -29.43
CA MET A 30 -13.61 -31.34 -29.64
C MET A 30 -14.70 -31.94 -28.73
N PRO A 31 -15.34 -33.07 -29.10
CA PRO A 31 -16.25 -33.77 -28.20
C PRO A 31 -15.53 -34.15 -26.90
N MET A 32 -16.22 -34.02 -25.76
CA MET A 32 -15.65 -34.44 -24.48
C MET A 32 -15.39 -35.94 -24.53
N GLN A 33 -14.19 -36.37 -24.15
CA GLN A 33 -13.99 -37.78 -23.83
C GLN A 33 -14.83 -38.08 -22.59
N ARG A 34 -15.83 -38.96 -22.74
CA ARG A 34 -16.48 -39.56 -21.57
C ARG A 34 -15.41 -40.37 -20.85
N GLN A 35 -15.08 -39.98 -19.62
CA GLN A 35 -14.27 -40.85 -18.79
C GLN A 35 -15.00 -42.20 -18.67
N PRO A 36 -14.31 -43.34 -18.88
CA PRO A 36 -14.91 -44.63 -18.66
C PRO A 36 -15.44 -44.71 -17.22
N ALA A 37 -16.52 -45.46 -17.01
CA ALA A 37 -17.03 -45.70 -15.65
C ALA A 37 -15.89 -46.24 -14.78
N TRP A 38 -15.48 -45.47 -13.79
CA TRP A 38 -14.35 -45.80 -12.92
C TRP A 38 -14.71 -47.02 -12.08
N LEU A 39 -14.11 -48.17 -12.40
CA LEU A 39 -14.10 -49.35 -11.54
C LEU A 39 -12.80 -49.31 -10.73
N PRO A 40 -12.86 -49.41 -9.38
CA PRO A 40 -11.67 -49.30 -8.55
C PRO A 40 -10.73 -50.48 -8.82
N LEU A 41 -9.53 -50.17 -9.31
CA LEU A 41 -8.47 -51.13 -9.55
C LEU A 41 -7.93 -51.69 -8.22
N PRO A 42 -7.21 -52.82 -8.23
CA PRO A 42 -6.57 -53.35 -7.01
C PRO A 42 -5.69 -52.31 -6.31
N VAL A 43 -4.99 -51.47 -7.07
CA VAL A 43 -4.18 -50.35 -6.54
C VAL A 43 -5.05 -49.28 -5.86
N ASP A 44 -6.23 -48.96 -6.41
CA ASP A 44 -7.15 -47.99 -5.80
C ASP A 44 -7.70 -48.51 -4.46
N GLN A 45 -7.98 -49.81 -4.38
CA GLN A 45 -8.45 -50.45 -3.15
C GLN A 45 -7.35 -50.53 -2.08
N ALA A 46 -6.11 -50.85 -2.48
CA ALA A 46 -4.96 -50.87 -1.58
C ALA A 46 -4.61 -49.45 -1.08
N ALA A 47 -4.64 -48.45 -1.95
CA ALA A 47 -4.48 -47.04 -1.60
C ALA A 47 -5.57 -46.56 -0.63
N ALA A 48 -6.83 -46.93 -0.86
CA ALA A 48 -7.93 -46.60 0.04
C ALA A 48 -7.76 -47.23 1.44
N ARG A 49 -7.29 -48.48 1.52
CA ARG A 49 -6.96 -49.12 2.79
C ARG A 49 -5.80 -48.44 3.49
N LEU A 50 -4.73 -48.10 2.77
CA LEU A 50 -3.59 -47.37 3.32
C LEU A 50 -4.04 -46.05 3.93
N ALA A 51 -4.84 -45.26 3.21
CA ALA A 51 -5.40 -43.99 3.70
C ALA A 51 -6.30 -44.20 4.93
N ALA A 52 -7.16 -45.21 4.92
CA ALA A 52 -8.02 -45.52 6.07
C ALA A 52 -7.20 -45.94 7.30
N SER A 53 -6.19 -46.79 7.13
CA SER A 53 -5.28 -47.22 8.21
C SER A 53 -4.47 -46.06 8.77
N ALA A 54 -4.04 -45.12 7.92
CA ALA A 54 -3.32 -43.91 8.33
C ALA A 54 -4.20 -42.99 9.20
N LEU A 55 -5.47 -42.81 8.85
CA LEU A 55 -6.42 -41.99 9.61
C LEU A 55 -6.72 -42.56 11.01
N VAL A 56 -6.64 -43.88 11.17
CA VAL A 56 -6.87 -44.57 12.46
C VAL A 56 -5.54 -44.81 13.20
N THR A 57 -4.40 -44.42 12.64
CA THR A 57 -3.04 -44.64 13.22
C THR A 57 -2.76 -46.12 13.56
N ASN A 58 -3.32 -47.05 12.78
CA ASN A 58 -3.12 -48.49 13.00
C ASN A 58 -1.88 -48.99 12.26
N ARG A 59 -0.72 -48.97 12.93
CA ARG A 59 0.59 -49.26 12.30
C ARG A 59 0.68 -50.64 11.62
N PRO A 60 0.25 -51.76 12.25
CA PRO A 60 0.25 -53.06 11.58
C PRO A 60 -0.56 -53.13 10.28
N ASP A 61 -1.75 -52.51 10.25
CA ASP A 61 -2.60 -52.51 9.05
C ASP A 61 -2.09 -51.54 7.98
N LEU A 62 -1.39 -50.49 8.40
CA LEU A 62 -0.73 -49.54 7.52
C LEU A 62 0.46 -50.18 6.80
N ASP A 63 1.37 -50.83 7.54
CA ASP A 63 2.53 -51.53 6.97
C ASP A 63 2.09 -52.67 6.04
N LYS A 64 0.98 -53.34 6.36
CA LYS A 64 0.37 -54.37 5.49
C LYS A 64 -0.18 -53.78 4.19
N ALA A 65 -0.87 -52.65 4.26
CA ALA A 65 -1.40 -51.98 3.08
C ALA A 65 -0.29 -51.38 2.19
N GLU A 66 0.81 -50.89 2.78
CA GLU A 66 2.02 -50.46 2.06
C GLU A 66 2.64 -51.65 1.31
N ALA A 67 2.81 -52.79 1.98
CA ALA A 67 3.31 -54.01 1.34
C ALA A 67 2.39 -54.55 0.23
N GLU A 68 1.06 -54.40 0.37
CA GLU A 68 0.09 -54.73 -0.68
C GLU A 68 0.28 -53.84 -1.91
N ILE A 69 0.55 -52.54 -1.72
CA ILE A 69 0.89 -51.62 -2.81
C ILE A 69 2.22 -52.05 -3.42
N ASP A 70 3.29 -52.22 -2.65
CA ASP A 70 4.62 -52.61 -3.14
C ASP A 70 4.61 -53.88 -4.01
N ALA A 71 3.74 -54.85 -3.68
CA ALA A 71 3.60 -56.11 -4.41
C ALA A 71 2.93 -55.99 -5.79
N ILE A 72 2.25 -54.88 -6.12
CA ILE A 72 1.62 -54.68 -7.43
C ILE A 72 2.71 -54.42 -8.50
N PRO A 73 2.61 -54.99 -9.72
CA PRO A 73 3.57 -54.71 -10.80
C PRO A 73 3.61 -53.22 -11.15
N LYS A 74 4.80 -52.70 -11.49
CA LYS A 74 4.98 -51.28 -11.88
C LYS A 74 4.11 -50.84 -13.07
N GLU A 75 3.80 -51.76 -13.98
CA GLU A 75 2.96 -51.51 -15.16
C GLU A 75 1.49 -51.25 -14.80
N ASP A 76 1.04 -51.79 -13.65
CA ASP A 76 -0.33 -51.66 -13.13
C ASP A 76 -0.45 -50.55 -12.06
N LYS A 77 0.64 -49.81 -11.83
CA LYS A 77 0.72 -48.71 -10.85
C LYS A 77 0.88 -47.36 -11.54
N PRO A 78 0.25 -46.30 -10.99
CA PRO A 78 0.71 -44.94 -11.26
C PRO A 78 2.19 -44.78 -10.90
N GLU A 79 2.93 -44.01 -11.69
CA GLU A 79 4.39 -43.84 -11.58
C GLU A 79 4.86 -43.41 -10.17
N ASP A 80 4.04 -42.62 -9.47
CA ASP A 80 4.35 -42.03 -8.16
C ASP A 80 3.72 -42.76 -6.96
N MET A 81 3.00 -43.87 -7.19
CA MET A 81 2.17 -44.50 -6.16
C MET A 81 3.00 -45.01 -4.96
N ASP A 82 4.19 -45.54 -5.21
CA ASP A 82 5.07 -46.06 -4.16
C ASP A 82 5.58 -44.90 -3.26
N ALA A 83 5.91 -43.74 -3.86
CA ALA A 83 6.33 -42.56 -3.12
C ALA A 83 5.18 -41.96 -2.29
N LEU A 84 3.97 -41.91 -2.86
CA LEU A 84 2.77 -41.45 -2.16
C LEU A 84 2.41 -42.38 -0.98
N ALA A 85 2.54 -43.70 -1.17
CA ALA A 85 2.29 -44.67 -0.12
C ALA A 85 3.27 -44.48 1.05
N GLN A 86 4.57 -44.36 0.73
CA GLN A 86 5.61 -44.15 1.73
C GLN A 86 5.43 -42.82 2.49
N ASP A 87 4.99 -41.74 1.83
CA ASP A 87 4.72 -40.48 2.51
C ASP A 87 3.50 -40.56 3.46
N VAL A 88 2.43 -41.24 3.06
CA VAL A 88 1.28 -41.51 3.95
C VAL A 88 1.74 -42.28 5.19
N VAL A 89 2.63 -43.25 5.01
CA VAL A 89 3.22 -44.03 6.11
C VAL A 89 4.08 -43.15 7.02
N ASN A 90 4.90 -42.28 6.44
CA ASN A 90 5.72 -41.33 7.18
C ASN A 90 4.86 -40.32 7.97
N ALA A 91 3.73 -39.90 7.42
CA ALA A 91 2.83 -38.92 8.04
C ALA A 91 2.16 -39.45 9.33
N THR A 92 2.18 -40.77 9.56
CA THR A 92 1.69 -41.40 10.81
C THR A 92 2.71 -41.46 11.93
N LEU A 93 3.94 -40.96 11.72
CA LEU A 93 4.98 -40.94 12.75
C LEU A 93 4.60 -39.95 13.87
N ASP A 94 4.62 -40.42 15.12
CA ASP A 94 4.26 -39.62 16.31
C ASP A 94 5.21 -38.43 16.56
N ASP A 95 6.45 -38.51 16.07
CA ASP A 95 7.45 -37.44 16.18
C ASP A 95 7.51 -36.62 14.87
N PRO A 96 7.14 -35.32 14.88
CA PRO A 96 7.28 -34.42 13.73
C PRO A 96 8.72 -34.32 13.19
N ARG A 97 9.75 -34.63 13.99
CA ARG A 97 11.14 -34.68 13.52
C ARG A 97 11.42 -35.95 12.74
N ALA A 98 10.87 -37.08 13.19
CA ALA A 98 10.95 -38.34 12.47
C ALA A 98 10.22 -38.23 11.12
N TYR A 99 9.03 -37.62 11.09
CA TYR A 99 8.31 -37.34 9.83
C TYR A 99 9.13 -36.47 8.88
N ARG A 100 9.71 -35.37 9.35
CA ARG A 100 10.55 -34.50 8.52
C ARG A 100 11.82 -35.19 8.02
N LYS A 101 12.48 -36.00 8.86
CA LYS A 101 13.66 -36.76 8.46
C LYS A 101 13.31 -37.80 7.38
N ALA A 102 12.15 -38.44 7.51
CA ALA A 102 11.64 -39.39 6.53
C ALA A 102 11.25 -38.67 5.22
N SER A 103 10.59 -37.51 5.31
CA SER A 103 10.27 -36.65 4.17
C SER A 103 11.53 -36.21 3.41
N ALA A 104 12.56 -35.72 4.13
CA ALA A 104 13.85 -35.35 3.54
C ALA A 104 14.64 -36.53 2.95
N SER A 105 14.32 -37.76 3.36
CA SER A 105 14.87 -38.98 2.74
C SER A 105 14.11 -39.33 1.46
N LEU A 106 12.79 -39.12 1.45
CA LEU A 106 11.94 -39.36 0.30
C LEU A 106 12.27 -38.39 -0.86
N THR A 107 12.45 -37.09 -0.57
CA THR A 107 12.86 -36.08 -1.57
C THR A 107 14.21 -36.42 -2.23
N ARG A 108 15.10 -37.14 -1.52
CA ARG A 108 16.41 -37.53 -2.09
C ARG A 108 16.34 -38.73 -3.04
N GLY A 109 15.21 -39.43 -3.12
CA GLY A 109 14.99 -40.51 -4.08
C GLY A 109 14.75 -39.97 -5.49
N PHE A 110 15.21 -40.70 -6.51
CA PHE A 110 14.87 -40.37 -7.90
C PHE A 110 13.43 -40.81 -8.21
N GLY A 111 12.60 -39.92 -8.78
CA GLY A 111 11.30 -40.27 -9.37
C GLY A 111 10.06 -39.93 -8.54
N THR A 112 10.06 -38.85 -7.77
CA THR A 112 8.86 -38.32 -7.11
C THR A 112 8.13 -37.29 -7.98
N ASP A 113 6.80 -37.34 -8.07
CA ASP A 113 5.99 -36.27 -8.67
C ASP A 113 6.40 -34.88 -8.16
N PRO A 114 6.58 -33.88 -9.04
CA PRO A 114 6.94 -32.52 -8.64
C PRO A 114 5.99 -31.89 -7.59
N GLY A 115 4.71 -32.28 -7.57
CA GLY A 115 3.76 -31.81 -6.56
C GLY A 115 4.00 -32.44 -5.19
N LEU A 116 4.34 -33.73 -5.15
CA LEU A 116 4.75 -34.42 -3.92
C LEU A 116 6.10 -33.88 -3.41
N GLU A 117 7.08 -33.70 -4.31
CA GLU A 117 8.39 -33.12 -4.00
C GLU A 117 8.22 -31.73 -3.35
N ALA A 118 7.45 -30.84 -3.97
CA ALA A 118 7.17 -29.51 -3.43
C ALA A 118 6.51 -29.55 -2.04
N ARG A 119 5.57 -30.48 -1.81
CA ARG A 119 4.94 -30.65 -0.49
C ARG A 119 5.95 -31.15 0.56
N LEU A 120 6.79 -32.12 0.20
CA LEU A 120 7.81 -32.67 1.10
C LEU A 120 8.87 -31.61 1.43
N ASP A 121 9.29 -30.84 0.43
CA ASP A 121 10.17 -29.69 0.60
C ASP A 121 9.53 -28.67 1.53
N GLN A 122 8.24 -28.36 1.38
CA GLN A 122 7.54 -27.49 2.31
C GLN A 122 7.54 -28.03 3.75
N VAL A 123 7.35 -29.33 3.94
CA VAL A 123 7.41 -29.98 5.27
C VAL A 123 8.82 -29.90 5.87
N VAL A 124 9.86 -30.10 5.04
CA VAL A 124 11.27 -30.03 5.44
C VAL A 124 11.69 -28.59 5.75
N ASP A 125 11.31 -27.64 4.90
CA ASP A 125 11.64 -26.22 5.00
C ASP A 125 10.89 -25.52 6.14
N ASN A 126 9.74 -26.05 6.58
CA ASN A 126 8.99 -25.56 7.73
C ASN A 126 9.59 -25.94 9.09
N ASP A 127 10.83 -26.46 9.15
CA ASP A 127 11.53 -26.67 10.42
C ASP A 127 11.76 -25.34 11.17
N PRO A 128 11.22 -25.15 12.39
CA PRO A 128 11.43 -23.93 13.16
C PRO A 128 12.91 -23.58 13.36
N LEU A 129 13.80 -24.58 13.52
CA LEU A 129 15.23 -24.31 13.67
C LEU A 129 15.92 -23.95 12.36
N ALA A 130 15.61 -24.62 11.25
CA ALA A 130 16.10 -24.24 9.93
C ALA A 130 15.61 -22.84 9.54
N LEU A 131 14.33 -22.53 9.76
CA LEU A 131 13.76 -21.20 9.56
C LEU A 131 14.46 -20.17 10.44
N ALA A 132 14.64 -20.43 11.74
CA ALA A 132 15.34 -19.51 12.63
C ALA A 132 16.80 -19.29 12.18
N LYS A 133 17.49 -20.33 11.71
CA LYS A 133 18.84 -20.22 11.12
C LYS A 133 18.80 -19.37 9.86
N ARG A 134 17.81 -19.56 8.98
CA ARG A 134 17.61 -18.75 7.79
C ARG A 134 17.36 -17.29 8.13
N ARG A 135 16.53 -16.99 9.12
CA ARG A 135 16.29 -15.59 9.57
C ARG A 135 17.54 -14.93 10.13
N ASN A 136 18.35 -15.65 10.90
CA ASN A 136 19.64 -15.14 11.36
C ASN A 136 20.61 -14.89 10.19
N LEU A 137 20.59 -15.75 9.15
CA LEU A 137 21.35 -15.54 7.92
C LEU A 137 20.82 -14.33 7.14
N ASP A 138 19.50 -14.17 7.03
CA ASP A 138 18.87 -13.01 6.37
C ASP A 138 19.31 -11.70 7.08
N THR A 139 19.41 -11.69 8.41
CA THR A 139 19.97 -10.55 9.17
C THR A 139 21.42 -10.26 8.76
N TRP A 140 22.25 -11.29 8.66
CA TRP A 140 23.64 -11.13 8.22
C TRP A 140 23.72 -10.68 6.77
N GLU A 141 22.89 -11.22 5.87
CA GLU A 141 22.80 -10.81 4.47
C GLU A 141 22.31 -9.38 4.33
N HIS A 142 21.36 -8.93 5.16
CA HIS A 142 20.95 -7.52 5.23
C HIS A 142 22.11 -6.60 5.62
N LEU A 143 22.87 -6.99 6.65
CA LEU A 143 24.06 -6.25 7.07
C LEU A 143 25.12 -6.24 5.97
N TRP A 144 25.42 -7.39 5.37
CA TRP A 144 26.37 -7.51 4.27
C TRP A 144 25.94 -6.67 3.07
N ALA A 145 24.67 -6.78 2.65
CA ALA A 145 24.12 -6.00 1.55
C ALA A 145 24.28 -4.51 1.81
N ARG A 146 23.96 -4.05 3.03
CA ARG A 146 24.10 -2.65 3.42
C ARG A 146 25.56 -2.20 3.38
N THR A 147 26.48 -2.99 3.91
CA THR A 147 27.93 -2.70 3.91
C THR A 147 28.49 -2.64 2.50
N PHE A 148 28.21 -3.66 1.70
CA PHE A 148 28.63 -3.74 0.31
C PHE A 148 28.06 -2.57 -0.50
N ASN A 149 26.78 -2.23 -0.31
CA ASN A 149 26.14 -1.12 -1.01
C ASN A 149 26.68 0.24 -0.58
N ALA A 150 27.05 0.40 0.70
CA ALA A 150 27.68 1.61 1.22
C ALA A 150 29.10 1.81 0.67
N ALA A 151 29.82 0.73 0.34
CA ALA A 151 31.16 0.77 -0.25
C ALA A 151 31.12 0.88 -1.78
N SER A 152 30.28 0.10 -2.46
CA SER A 152 30.20 0.04 -3.93
C SER A 152 29.65 1.31 -4.57
N LYS A 153 28.62 1.92 -3.96
CA LYS A 153 28.02 3.18 -4.44
C LYS A 153 29.04 4.32 -4.63
N PRO A 154 29.79 4.74 -3.60
CA PRO A 154 30.75 5.84 -3.72
C PRO A 154 31.90 5.50 -4.67
N ILE A 155 32.33 4.24 -4.75
CA ILE A 155 33.36 3.80 -5.70
C ILE A 155 32.85 3.94 -7.15
N GLY A 156 31.62 3.48 -7.42
CA GLY A 156 31.00 3.60 -8.74
C GLY A 156 30.75 5.06 -9.15
N GLN A 157 30.40 5.93 -8.20
CA GLN A 157 30.25 7.37 -8.45
C GLN A 157 31.62 8.07 -8.66
N ALA A 158 32.66 7.67 -7.93
CA ALA A 158 33.99 8.24 -8.04
C ALA A 158 34.68 7.97 -9.40
N ILE A 159 34.37 6.84 -10.04
CA ILE A 159 34.87 6.51 -11.39
C ILE A 159 34.42 7.56 -12.42
N PHE A 160 33.17 8.04 -12.33
CA PHE A 160 32.63 9.02 -13.26
C PHE A 160 33.02 10.46 -12.91
N SER A 161 33.35 10.76 -11.65
CA SER A 161 33.84 12.08 -11.22
C SER A 161 35.35 12.27 -11.39
N GLY A 162 36.05 11.34 -12.08
CA GLY A 162 37.50 11.42 -12.33
C GLY A 162 38.37 11.21 -11.08
N PHE A 163 37.88 10.51 -10.05
CA PHE A 163 38.56 10.20 -8.79
C PHE A 163 39.03 11.39 -7.92
N THR A 164 38.90 12.63 -8.38
CA THR A 164 39.36 13.84 -7.66
C THR A 164 38.67 14.04 -6.31
N LEU A 165 37.39 13.66 -6.21
CA LEU A 165 36.60 13.72 -4.98
C LEU A 165 36.48 12.36 -4.26
N ALA A 166 37.12 11.30 -4.76
CA ALA A 166 36.96 9.93 -4.28
C ALA A 166 37.26 9.77 -2.76
N PRO A 167 38.33 10.38 -2.20
CA PRO A 167 38.61 10.25 -0.76
C PRO A 167 37.50 10.86 0.10
N MET A 168 36.95 12.00 -0.32
CA MET A 168 35.85 12.66 0.38
C MET A 168 34.56 11.86 0.27
N THR A 169 34.20 11.34 -0.91
CA THR A 169 32.99 10.54 -1.10
C THR A 169 33.05 9.19 -0.35
N ILE A 170 34.23 8.57 -0.27
CA ILE A 170 34.44 7.33 0.50
C ILE A 170 34.44 7.61 2.01
N ALA A 171 35.08 8.68 2.47
CA ALA A 171 35.07 9.05 3.88
C ALA A 171 33.65 9.38 4.37
N THR A 172 32.89 10.15 3.58
CA THR A 172 31.51 10.51 3.90
C THR A 172 30.56 9.32 3.83
N SER A 173 30.70 8.43 2.85
CA SER A 173 29.90 7.20 2.80
C SER A 173 30.19 6.27 3.99
N THR A 174 31.46 6.15 4.38
CA THR A 174 31.88 5.34 5.54
C THR A 174 31.35 5.94 6.83
N ALA A 175 31.44 7.26 6.99
CA ALA A 175 30.89 7.96 8.15
C ALA A 175 29.36 7.80 8.22
N HIS A 176 28.65 7.93 7.10
CA HIS A 176 27.21 7.68 7.02
C HIS A 176 26.84 6.22 7.30
N TYR A 177 27.64 5.26 6.86
CA TYR A 177 27.48 3.84 7.14
C TYR A 177 27.65 3.57 8.64
N LEU A 178 28.73 4.04 9.26
CA LEU A 178 28.98 3.91 10.69
C LEU A 178 27.87 4.58 11.52
N ALA A 179 27.48 5.80 11.14
CA ALA A 179 26.38 6.53 11.77
C ALA A 179 25.06 5.78 11.67
N SER A 180 24.82 5.07 10.57
CA SER A 180 23.56 4.37 10.37
C SER A 180 23.36 3.21 11.36
N PHE A 181 24.42 2.64 11.94
CA PHE A 181 24.30 1.65 13.02
C PHE A 181 23.73 2.23 14.31
N SER A 182 23.88 3.53 14.54
CA SER A 182 23.25 4.17 15.70
C SER A 182 21.72 4.08 15.67
N ASN A 183 21.15 3.98 14.46
CA ASN A 183 19.72 3.81 14.21
C ASN A 183 19.26 2.36 14.28
N ASP A 184 20.18 1.41 14.21
CA ASP A 184 19.84 0.00 14.23
C ASP A 184 19.37 -0.40 15.62
N GLU A 185 18.32 -1.21 15.64
CA GLU A 185 17.81 -1.80 16.86
C GLU A 185 18.73 -2.94 17.31
N PRO A 186 18.94 -3.12 18.63
CA PRO A 186 19.74 -4.23 19.15
C PRO A 186 19.26 -5.63 18.70
N LEU A 187 17.95 -5.78 18.43
CA LEU A 187 17.35 -6.98 17.84
C LEU A 187 16.56 -6.58 16.58
N SER A 188 17.03 -7.02 15.42
CA SER A 188 16.38 -6.79 14.13
C SER A 188 15.02 -7.51 14.05
N THR A 189 14.16 -7.11 13.11
CA THR A 189 12.85 -7.76 12.89
C THR A 189 12.99 -9.24 12.52
N THR A 190 13.99 -9.58 11.71
CA THR A 190 14.32 -10.97 11.33
C THR A 190 14.83 -11.77 12.53
N ASP A 191 15.66 -11.18 13.39
CA ASP A 191 16.08 -11.86 14.62
C ASP A 191 14.92 -12.04 15.63
N ARG A 192 13.91 -11.14 15.62
CA ARG A 192 12.68 -11.33 16.41
C ARG A 192 11.86 -12.52 15.89
N GLN A 193 11.80 -12.72 14.58
CA GLN A 193 11.20 -13.94 14.00
C GLN A 193 11.96 -15.18 14.44
N ALA A 194 13.30 -15.15 14.37
CA ALA A 194 14.14 -16.25 14.85
C ALA A 194 13.89 -16.56 16.33
N LEU A 195 13.71 -15.54 17.17
CA LEU A 195 13.37 -15.70 18.60
C LEU A 195 12.01 -16.41 18.79
N VAL A 196 10.97 -16.04 18.04
CA VAL A 196 9.66 -16.70 18.13
C VAL A 196 9.75 -18.16 17.70
N LEU A 197 10.46 -18.45 16.61
CA LEU A 197 10.68 -19.80 16.13
C LEU A 197 11.48 -20.65 17.14
N HIS A 198 12.48 -20.08 17.80
CA HIS A 198 13.21 -20.76 18.88
C HIS A 198 12.32 -21.05 20.09
N ARG A 199 11.42 -20.13 20.48
CA ARG A 199 10.45 -20.35 21.57
C ARG A 199 9.42 -21.42 21.20
N GLU A 200 8.90 -21.39 19.98
CA GLU A 200 7.97 -22.38 19.44
C GLU A 200 8.60 -23.78 19.44
N TYR A 201 9.88 -23.88 19.05
CA TYR A 201 10.63 -25.14 19.11
C TYR A 201 10.74 -25.68 20.54
N LEU A 202 11.13 -24.85 21.50
CA LEU A 202 11.25 -25.26 22.92
C LEU A 202 9.89 -25.63 23.53
N ALA A 203 8.82 -24.92 23.16
CA ALA A 203 7.47 -25.23 23.63
C ALA A 203 6.97 -26.58 23.12
N ARG A 204 7.30 -26.95 21.87
CA ARG A 204 6.93 -28.25 21.29
C ARG A 204 7.85 -29.38 21.72
N HIS A 205 9.09 -29.08 22.08
CA HIS A 205 10.10 -30.08 22.34
C HIS A 205 11.00 -29.71 23.53
N PRO A 206 10.46 -29.75 24.77
CA PRO A 206 11.21 -29.36 25.96
C PRO A 206 12.39 -30.30 26.24
N ASP A 207 12.25 -31.60 25.95
CA ASP A 207 13.24 -32.64 26.29
C ASP A 207 14.25 -32.93 25.15
N ALA A 208 14.34 -32.05 24.16
CA ALA A 208 15.23 -32.23 23.03
C ALA A 208 16.73 -32.17 23.44
N PRO A 209 17.63 -32.96 22.82
CA PRO A 209 19.05 -32.98 23.18
C PRO A 209 19.78 -31.65 22.94
N ASP A 210 19.19 -30.77 22.14
CA ASP A 210 19.68 -29.43 21.82
C ASP A 210 18.91 -28.31 22.54
N ALA A 211 17.93 -28.63 23.40
CA ALA A 211 17.09 -27.67 24.11
C ALA A 211 17.92 -26.63 24.88
N ASP A 212 18.94 -27.06 25.64
CA ASP A 212 19.82 -26.16 26.39
C ASP A 212 20.54 -25.13 25.49
N LYS A 213 20.97 -25.57 24.30
CA LYS A 213 21.64 -24.69 23.33
C LYS A 213 20.66 -23.67 22.74
N ILE A 214 19.41 -24.07 22.50
CA ILE A 214 18.37 -23.17 21.99
C ILE A 214 17.91 -22.21 23.09
N GLN A 215 17.78 -22.67 24.33
CA GLN A 215 17.48 -21.83 25.49
C GLN A 215 18.50 -20.70 25.65
N ALA A 216 19.81 -21.02 25.57
CA ALA A 216 20.86 -19.99 25.63
C ALA A 216 20.75 -18.93 24.50
N LYS A 217 20.26 -19.31 23.31
CA LYS A 217 19.98 -18.37 22.22
C LYS A 217 18.77 -17.51 22.51
N VAL A 218 17.70 -18.10 23.06
CA VAL A 218 16.50 -17.38 23.50
C VAL A 218 16.86 -16.34 24.56
N ASP A 219 17.58 -16.72 25.61
CA ASP A 219 17.99 -15.79 26.68
C ASP A 219 18.81 -14.61 26.15
N LYS A 220 19.71 -14.86 25.19
CA LYS A 220 20.52 -13.82 24.55
C LYS A 220 19.65 -12.88 23.70
N ALA A 221 18.72 -13.42 22.93
CA ALA A 221 17.81 -12.64 22.09
C ALA A 221 16.79 -11.86 22.93
N GLU A 222 16.30 -12.41 24.04
CA GLU A 222 15.42 -11.71 24.98
C GLU A 222 16.09 -10.51 25.61
N LYS A 223 17.36 -10.63 26.05
CA LYS A 223 18.12 -9.48 26.54
C LYS A 223 18.23 -8.35 25.49
N LYS A 224 18.40 -8.72 24.21
CA LYS A 224 18.40 -7.74 23.10
C LYS A 224 17.00 -7.16 22.84
N LEU A 225 15.95 -7.97 22.93
CA LEU A 225 14.56 -7.55 22.78
C LEU A 225 14.19 -6.51 23.86
N THR A 226 14.53 -6.79 25.13
CA THR A 226 14.34 -5.87 26.25
C THR A 226 14.99 -4.51 25.96
N ARG A 227 16.28 -4.49 25.58
CA ARG A 227 16.97 -3.25 25.23
C ARG A 227 16.31 -2.51 24.06
N THR A 228 15.85 -3.25 23.05
CA THR A 228 15.18 -2.69 21.87
C THR A 228 13.87 -2.01 22.27
N MET A 229 13.02 -2.71 23.02
CA MET A 229 11.73 -2.18 23.46
C MET A 229 11.90 -1.00 24.41
N GLN A 230 12.82 -1.10 25.37
CA GLN A 230 13.13 -0.02 26.31
C GLN A 230 13.60 1.25 25.58
N ARG A 231 14.55 1.14 24.63
CA ARG A 231 15.04 2.26 23.81
C ARG A 231 13.91 2.91 22.99
N ARG A 232 13.01 2.12 22.40
CA ARG A 232 11.86 2.63 21.64
C ARG A 232 10.90 3.44 22.53
N ARG A 233 10.63 2.95 23.74
CA ARG A 233 9.74 3.60 24.71
C ARG A 233 10.35 4.87 25.29
N LEU A 234 11.64 4.87 25.57
CA LEU A 234 12.38 6.06 26.00
C LEU A 234 12.29 7.20 24.97
N ARG A 235 12.58 6.92 23.70
CA ARG A 235 12.46 7.93 22.62
C ARG A 235 11.03 8.47 22.50
N ALA A 236 10.03 7.60 22.67
CA ALA A 236 8.64 8.03 22.62
C ALA A 236 8.29 8.92 23.81
N ALA A 237 8.85 8.64 24.99
CA ALA A 237 8.68 9.46 26.18
C ALA A 237 9.35 10.84 26.04
N GLU A 238 10.60 10.87 25.58
CA GLU A 238 11.37 12.10 25.31
C GLU A 238 10.65 12.97 24.29
N LYS A 239 10.29 12.42 23.13
CA LYS A 239 9.52 13.14 22.11
C LYS A 239 8.19 13.68 22.63
N ALA A 240 7.49 12.92 23.48
CA ALA A 240 6.24 13.37 24.08
C ALA A 240 6.46 14.54 25.04
N LEU A 241 7.56 14.52 25.80
CA LEU A 241 7.94 15.62 26.69
C LEU A 241 8.30 16.88 25.89
N ASP A 242 9.13 16.75 24.86
CA ASP A 242 9.50 17.84 23.94
C ASP A 242 8.28 18.45 23.23
N SER A 243 7.26 17.63 22.99
CA SER A 243 5.99 18.06 22.38
C SER A 243 4.99 18.63 23.40
N GLY A 244 5.38 18.86 24.65
CA GLY A 244 4.50 19.41 25.69
C GLY A 244 3.38 18.47 26.16
N ASN A 245 3.55 17.16 25.99
CA ASN A 245 2.56 16.13 26.35
C ASN A 245 3.04 15.26 27.52
N PRO A 246 3.16 15.80 28.75
CA PRO A 246 3.80 15.12 29.87
C PRO A 246 3.04 13.86 30.32
N LYS A 247 1.71 13.80 30.12
CA LYS A 247 0.91 12.59 30.39
C LYS A 247 1.34 11.39 29.55
N ILE A 248 1.62 11.61 28.26
CA ILE A 248 2.10 10.55 27.34
C ILE A 248 3.53 10.18 27.70
N ALA A 249 4.36 11.17 28.04
CA ALA A 249 5.73 10.93 28.48
C ALA A 249 5.79 10.01 29.73
N VAL A 250 4.95 10.26 30.74
CA VAL A 250 4.84 9.38 31.93
C VAL A 250 4.44 7.95 31.54
N LEU A 251 3.48 7.79 30.63
CA LEU A 251 3.02 6.47 30.20
C LEU A 251 4.13 5.69 29.47
N GLU A 252 4.80 6.33 28.52
CA GLU A 252 5.87 5.69 27.75
C GLU A 252 7.10 5.41 28.60
N ALA A 253 7.43 6.28 29.56
CA ALA A 253 8.50 6.02 30.54
C ALA A 253 8.16 4.82 31.45
N LYS A 254 6.91 4.71 31.93
CA LYS A 254 6.45 3.51 32.66
C LYS A 254 6.52 2.24 31.81
N ARG A 255 6.17 2.33 30.52
CA ARG A 255 6.32 1.21 29.58
C ARG A 255 7.78 0.83 29.35
N ALA A 256 8.71 1.78 29.37
CA ALA A 256 10.14 1.49 29.33
C ALA A 256 10.59 0.72 30.58
N LEU A 257 10.15 1.15 31.77
CA LEU A 257 10.45 0.52 33.06
C LEU A 257 9.83 -0.90 33.19
N PHE A 258 8.72 -1.17 32.51
CA PHE A 258 8.14 -2.52 32.44
C PHE A 258 9.12 -3.56 31.86
N TRP A 259 9.96 -3.16 30.91
CA TRP A 259 10.96 -4.06 30.31
C TRP A 259 12.21 -4.26 31.18
N GLY A 260 12.38 -3.45 32.23
CA GLY A 260 13.51 -3.53 33.17
C GLY A 260 13.90 -2.17 33.74
N PRO A 261 14.74 -2.12 34.79
CA PRO A 261 15.20 -0.87 35.37
C PRO A 261 16.07 -0.08 34.37
N HIS A 262 15.87 1.24 34.32
CA HIS A 262 16.66 2.18 33.51
C HIS A 262 16.62 3.57 34.13
N GLU A 263 17.79 4.17 34.30
CA GLU A 263 17.94 5.47 34.97
C GLU A 263 17.22 6.57 34.19
N ASP A 264 17.51 6.73 32.89
CA ASP A 264 16.85 7.76 32.06
C ASP A 264 15.33 7.64 32.04
N ALA A 265 14.78 6.42 32.10
CA ALA A 265 13.34 6.22 32.12
C ALA A 265 12.73 6.71 33.42
N GLU A 266 13.43 6.52 34.53
CA GLU A 266 13.01 7.01 35.84
C GLU A 266 13.12 8.53 35.92
N THR A 267 14.21 9.11 35.42
CA THR A 267 14.39 10.57 35.32
C THR A 267 13.30 11.22 34.47
N LEU A 268 13.07 10.71 33.24
CA LEU A 268 12.01 11.23 32.37
C LEU A 268 10.62 11.08 33.00
N ARG A 269 10.36 9.97 33.70
CA ARG A 269 9.11 9.77 34.42
C ARG A 269 8.93 10.81 35.52
N GLN A 270 9.97 11.12 36.30
CA GLN A 270 9.91 12.08 37.39
C GLN A 270 9.62 13.49 36.85
N ILE A 271 10.41 13.95 35.87
CA ILE A 271 10.21 15.26 35.22
C ILE A 271 8.77 15.38 34.68
N ALA A 272 8.32 14.41 33.88
CA ALA A 272 6.98 14.44 33.32
C ALA A 272 5.88 14.32 34.37
N GLN A 273 6.14 13.65 35.50
CA GLN A 273 5.18 13.50 36.60
C GLN A 273 5.02 14.81 37.38
N GLU A 274 6.10 15.56 37.58
CA GLU A 274 6.09 16.91 38.16
C GLU A 274 5.23 17.85 37.31
N ASP A 275 5.46 17.89 35.99
CA ASP A 275 4.65 18.68 35.06
C ASP A 275 3.15 18.33 35.15
N VAL A 276 2.82 17.04 35.19
CA VAL A 276 1.43 16.58 35.35
C VAL A 276 0.83 17.04 36.68
N THR A 277 1.60 17.00 37.77
CA THR A 277 1.12 17.47 39.08
C THR A 277 0.91 18.98 39.11
N GLN A 278 1.81 19.75 38.50
CA GLN A 278 1.68 21.19 38.38
C GLN A 278 0.44 21.57 37.55
N ILE A 279 0.25 20.92 36.40
CA ILE A 279 -0.96 21.10 35.56
C ILE A 279 -2.22 20.78 36.37
N ARG A 280 -2.22 19.69 37.16
CA ARG A 280 -3.37 19.32 37.99
C ARG A 280 -3.62 20.33 39.11
N ALA A 281 -2.58 20.83 39.76
CA ALA A 281 -2.70 21.82 40.83
C ALA A 281 -3.26 23.15 40.29
N LEU A 282 -2.77 23.61 39.13
CA LEU A 282 -3.31 24.78 38.44
C LEU A 282 -4.78 24.58 38.06
N HIS A 283 -5.13 23.38 37.58
CA HIS A 283 -6.52 23.05 37.28
C HIS A 283 -7.40 23.03 38.53
N GLN A 284 -6.95 22.46 39.64
CA GLN A 284 -7.70 22.48 40.90
C GLN A 284 -7.86 23.89 41.47
N ALA A 285 -6.82 24.73 41.37
CA ALA A 285 -6.90 26.14 41.76
C ALA A 285 -7.95 26.89 40.92
N SER A 286 -8.06 26.57 39.62
CA SER A 286 -9.09 27.16 38.75
C SER A 286 -10.53 26.70 39.07
N LEU A 287 -10.70 25.62 39.83
CA LEU A 287 -12.01 25.09 40.23
C LEU A 287 -12.45 25.56 41.63
N GLY A 288 -11.62 26.34 42.34
CA GLY A 288 -11.98 26.89 43.64
C GLY A 288 -13.01 28.01 43.49
N ALA A 289 -14.18 27.85 44.12
CA ALA A 289 -15.21 28.91 44.17
C ALA A 289 -14.81 30.01 45.17
N PRO A 290 -15.11 31.30 44.90
CA PRO A 290 -14.96 32.35 45.91
C PRO A 290 -15.95 32.15 47.08
N GLY A 291 -15.62 32.73 48.23
CA GLY A 291 -16.52 32.84 49.39
C GLY A 291 -17.66 33.84 49.18
N GLU A 292 -18.26 34.34 50.27
CA GLU A 292 -19.46 35.20 50.26
C GLU A 292 -19.49 36.28 49.17
N LEU A 293 -20.60 36.28 48.42
CA LEU A 293 -20.84 37.14 47.26
C LEU A 293 -20.90 38.63 47.66
N THR A 294 -19.91 39.38 47.22
CA THR A 294 -19.75 40.84 47.24
C THR A 294 -20.65 41.54 46.20
N ARG A 295 -20.46 42.86 45.99
CA ARG A 295 -21.20 43.62 44.96
C ARG A 295 -20.75 43.28 43.53
N ALA A 296 -19.49 42.89 43.35
CA ALA A 296 -18.98 42.38 42.07
C ALA A 296 -19.77 41.14 41.65
N ASP A 297 -20.06 40.24 42.60
CA ASP A 297 -20.82 39.01 42.36
C ASP A 297 -22.25 39.21 41.85
N ARG A 298 -22.86 40.39 42.05
CA ARG A 298 -24.17 40.71 41.43
C ARG A 298 -24.04 41.07 39.95
N GLN A 299 -22.95 41.72 39.57
CA GLN A 299 -22.63 41.97 38.16
C GLN A 299 -22.19 40.67 37.48
N ASP A 300 -21.40 39.84 38.16
CA ASP A 300 -20.99 38.53 37.66
C ASP A 300 -22.18 37.58 37.52
N HIS A 301 -23.14 37.62 38.45
CA HIS A 301 -24.38 36.89 38.32
C HIS A 301 -25.21 37.38 37.11
N ALA A 302 -25.29 38.69 36.88
CA ALA A 302 -25.98 39.22 35.70
C ALA A 302 -25.30 38.77 34.40
N LEU A 303 -23.97 38.88 34.34
CA LEU A 303 -23.16 38.41 33.22
C LEU A 303 -23.30 36.89 33.02
N ALA A 304 -23.28 36.09 34.08
CA ALA A 304 -23.45 34.64 33.99
C ALA A 304 -24.85 34.24 33.51
N VAL A 305 -25.90 34.93 33.98
CA VAL A 305 -27.27 34.72 33.48
C VAL A 305 -27.36 35.08 32.00
N GLU A 306 -26.72 36.16 31.58
CA GLU A 306 -26.73 36.58 30.20
C GLU A 306 -25.94 35.63 29.30
N LEU A 307 -24.74 35.20 29.70
CA LEU A 307 -23.95 34.18 29.00
C LEU A 307 -24.69 32.83 28.90
N LEU A 308 -25.46 32.45 29.93
CA LEU A 308 -26.30 31.26 29.87
C LEU A 308 -27.47 31.46 28.90
N ASN A 309 -28.08 32.64 28.88
CA ASN A 309 -29.16 32.95 27.95
C ASN A 309 -28.66 32.99 26.51
N THR A 310 -27.53 33.64 26.21
CA THR A 310 -26.93 33.68 24.87
C THR A 310 -26.60 32.28 24.37
N SER A 311 -26.09 31.39 25.23
CA SER A 311 -25.87 29.99 24.88
C SER A 311 -27.14 29.22 24.52
N SER A 312 -28.29 29.66 25.01
CA SER A 312 -29.60 29.02 24.80
C SER A 312 -30.39 29.61 23.63
N THR A 313 -30.27 30.91 23.36
CA THR A 313 -31.03 31.61 22.32
C THR A 313 -30.21 31.84 21.04
N GLY A 314 -28.87 31.81 21.14
CA GLY A 314 -27.96 32.15 20.04
C GLY A 314 -27.82 33.65 19.80
N ASP A 315 -28.44 34.49 20.63
CA ASP A 315 -28.25 35.94 20.60
C ASP A 315 -26.90 36.32 21.26
N GLY A 316 -26.30 37.44 20.84
CA GLY A 316 -25.10 37.98 21.49
C GLY A 316 -25.41 38.65 22.84
N LEU A 317 -24.36 39.04 23.58
CA LEU A 317 -24.52 39.87 24.79
C LEU A 317 -25.18 41.22 24.43
N SER A 318 -25.99 41.75 25.35
CA SER A 318 -26.62 43.07 25.23
C SER A 318 -25.58 44.19 25.19
N ASP A 319 -25.91 45.28 24.50
CA ASP A 319 -25.07 46.48 24.45
C ASP A 319 -24.78 47.05 25.84
N GLU A 320 -25.72 46.90 26.78
CA GLU A 320 -25.54 47.31 28.17
C GLU A 320 -24.45 46.49 28.86
N MET A 321 -24.47 45.16 28.71
CA MET A 321 -23.45 44.28 29.28
C MET A 321 -22.09 44.45 28.61
N LEU A 322 -22.05 44.65 27.29
CA LEU A 322 -20.82 45.00 26.57
C LEU A 322 -20.21 46.31 27.09
N GLY A 323 -21.06 47.31 27.39
CA GLY A 323 -20.64 48.56 28.02
C GLY A 323 -20.04 48.34 29.41
N VAL A 324 -20.69 47.52 30.25
CA VAL A 324 -20.20 47.16 31.59
C VAL A 324 -18.85 46.45 31.54
N LEU A 325 -18.70 45.46 30.65
CA LEU A 325 -17.43 44.75 30.46
C LEU A 325 -16.31 45.70 30.02
N TRP A 326 -16.62 46.63 29.11
CA TRP A 326 -15.65 47.61 28.63
C TRP A 326 -15.23 48.60 29.72
N GLU A 327 -16.14 49.07 30.55
CA GLU A 327 -15.84 49.99 31.67
C GLU A 327 -15.00 49.30 32.75
N ASN A 328 -15.23 48.01 33.01
CA ASN A 328 -14.53 47.23 34.02
C ASN A 328 -13.15 46.70 33.59
N ARG A 329 -12.72 46.93 32.34
CA ARG A 329 -11.45 46.43 31.77
C ARG A 329 -10.18 46.80 32.54
N ASP A 330 -10.24 47.90 33.31
CA ASP A 330 -9.13 48.43 34.11
C ASP A 330 -9.29 48.11 35.62
N GLY A 331 -10.33 47.35 35.98
CA GLY A 331 -10.62 46.94 37.35
C GLY A 331 -9.88 45.67 37.80
N PRO A 332 -10.14 45.19 39.04
CA PRO A 332 -9.51 44.00 39.61
C PRO A 332 -9.71 42.72 38.79
N GLU A 333 -10.85 42.62 38.09
CA GLU A 333 -11.22 41.51 37.18
C GLU A 333 -11.15 41.95 35.71
N GLY A 334 -10.38 43.00 35.42
CA GLY A 334 -10.33 43.60 34.10
C GLY A 334 -9.84 42.65 33.00
N ASP A 335 -8.99 41.68 33.35
CA ASP A 335 -8.55 40.62 32.43
C ASP A 335 -9.69 39.67 32.03
N ASP A 336 -10.55 39.31 32.98
CA ASP A 336 -11.70 38.44 32.75
C ASP A 336 -12.77 39.19 31.94
N ALA A 337 -13.02 40.45 32.28
CA ALA A 337 -13.90 41.32 31.53
C ALA A 337 -13.43 41.52 30.08
N LEU A 338 -12.13 41.77 29.86
CA LEU A 338 -11.52 41.88 28.53
C LEU A 338 -11.62 40.57 27.73
N PHE A 339 -11.40 39.44 28.38
CA PHE A 339 -11.51 38.14 27.72
C PHE A 339 -12.94 37.88 27.25
N ILE A 340 -13.92 38.03 28.13
CA ILE A 340 -15.33 37.82 27.80
C ILE A 340 -15.80 38.82 26.74
N PHE A 341 -15.41 40.08 26.86
CA PHE A 341 -15.67 41.11 25.85
C PHE A 341 -15.13 40.71 24.48
N ALA A 342 -13.90 40.19 24.42
CA ALA A 342 -13.32 39.72 23.17
C ALA A 342 -14.11 38.53 22.57
N ILE A 343 -14.54 37.57 23.38
CA ILE A 343 -15.37 36.46 22.88
C ILE A 343 -16.72 36.99 22.34
N ALA A 344 -17.35 37.92 23.05
CA ALA A 344 -18.62 38.51 22.63
C ALA A 344 -18.50 39.34 21.33
N GLN A 345 -17.38 40.07 21.14
CA GLN A 345 -17.06 40.73 19.87
C GLN A 345 -17.06 39.74 18.71
N LYS A 346 -16.44 38.57 18.91
CA LYS A 346 -16.35 37.52 17.90
C LYS A 346 -17.72 36.93 17.56
N GLU A 347 -18.54 36.64 18.56
CA GLU A 347 -19.90 36.13 18.37
C GLU A 347 -20.79 37.14 17.64
N SER A 348 -20.52 38.43 17.84
CA SER A 348 -21.21 39.54 17.16
C SER A 348 -20.67 39.83 15.75
N GLY A 349 -19.73 39.02 15.23
CA GLY A 349 -19.16 39.17 13.89
C GLY A 349 -17.95 40.11 13.79
N PHE A 350 -17.52 40.72 14.88
CA PHE A 350 -16.32 41.57 14.97
C PHE A 350 -15.07 40.73 15.27
N GLU A 351 -14.73 39.85 14.31
CA GLU A 351 -13.63 38.88 14.46
C GLU A 351 -12.28 39.58 14.68
N GLU A 352 -11.95 40.60 13.89
CA GLU A 352 -10.65 41.27 13.98
C GLU A 352 -10.50 42.06 15.29
N GLU A 353 -11.56 42.75 15.75
CA GLU A 353 -11.59 43.44 17.03
C GLU A 353 -11.42 42.46 18.20
N SER A 354 -12.11 41.32 18.16
CA SER A 354 -11.95 40.25 19.15
C SER A 354 -10.50 39.80 19.27
N TRP A 355 -9.85 39.49 18.14
CA TRP A 355 -8.47 39.04 18.15
C TRP A 355 -7.51 40.12 18.63
N ARG A 356 -7.73 41.40 18.28
CA ARG A 356 -6.93 42.51 18.82
C ARG A 356 -7.08 42.64 20.34
N THR A 357 -8.29 42.48 20.87
CA THR A 357 -8.54 42.50 22.31
C THR A 357 -7.83 41.33 23.00
N LEU A 358 -7.91 40.11 22.45
CA LEU A 358 -7.19 38.95 22.97
C LEU A 358 -5.66 39.14 22.88
N GLU A 359 -5.14 39.72 21.80
CA GLU A 359 -3.71 39.99 21.65
C GLU A 359 -3.21 41.01 22.67
N HIS A 360 -4.00 42.05 22.94
CA HIS A 360 -3.72 43.02 24.00
C HIS A 360 -3.70 42.33 25.38
N LEU A 361 -4.69 41.49 25.68
CA LEU A 361 -4.73 40.72 26.92
C LEU A 361 -3.53 39.74 27.03
N ALA A 362 -3.17 39.07 25.94
CA ALA A 362 -2.07 38.11 25.90
C ALA A 362 -0.68 38.73 26.16
N GLN A 363 -0.52 40.05 26.02
CA GLN A 363 0.73 40.77 26.32
C GLN A 363 0.97 40.97 27.82
N ARG A 364 -0.06 40.80 28.67
CA ARG A 364 0.06 40.88 30.14
C ARG A 364 0.79 39.66 30.72
N ASP A 365 1.11 39.71 32.02
CA ASP A 365 1.83 38.62 32.68
C ASP A 365 0.92 37.38 32.87
N PRO A 366 1.26 36.22 32.28
CA PRO A 366 0.47 34.99 32.41
C PRO A 366 0.46 34.42 33.84
N MET A 367 1.33 34.90 34.74
CA MET A 367 1.33 34.52 36.16
C MET A 367 0.31 35.31 36.97
N GLU A 368 -0.11 36.48 36.50
CA GLU A 368 -1.05 37.36 37.19
C GLU A 368 -2.52 37.01 36.90
N SER A 369 -2.84 36.46 35.72
CA SER A 369 -4.21 36.08 35.36
C SER A 369 -4.31 34.76 34.56
N THR A 370 -5.34 33.97 34.86
CA THR A 370 -5.72 32.77 34.11
C THR A 370 -6.16 33.12 32.68
N MET A 371 -6.88 34.22 32.49
CA MET A 371 -7.40 34.62 31.18
C MET A 371 -6.32 35.06 30.21
N VAL A 372 -5.20 35.59 30.70
CA VAL A 372 -4.01 35.82 29.86
C VAL A 372 -3.50 34.51 29.24
N ARG A 373 -3.48 33.42 30.02
CA ARG A 373 -3.07 32.10 29.51
C ARG A 373 -4.08 31.54 28.51
N HIS A 374 -5.38 31.71 28.78
CA HIS A 374 -6.43 31.31 27.85
C HIS A 374 -6.37 32.11 26.55
N ALA A 375 -6.16 33.43 26.62
CA ALA A 375 -6.00 34.29 25.46
C ALA A 375 -4.80 33.86 24.60
N ARG A 376 -3.63 33.64 25.22
CA ARG A 376 -2.44 33.09 24.52
C ARG A 376 -2.76 31.75 23.85
N HIS A 377 -3.41 30.84 24.57
CA HIS A 377 -3.79 29.54 24.02
C HIS A 377 -4.73 29.67 22.82
N LEU A 378 -5.77 30.51 22.91
CA LEU A 378 -6.71 30.74 21.79
C LEU A 378 -6.05 31.38 20.57
N ILE A 379 -5.11 32.30 20.78
CA ILE A 379 -4.35 32.95 19.71
C ILE A 379 -3.41 31.97 19.02
N ASP A 380 -2.76 31.09 19.78
CA ASP A 380 -1.75 30.18 19.25
C ASP A 380 -2.34 28.86 18.73
N ASP A 381 -3.56 28.48 19.13
CA ASP A 381 -4.24 27.28 18.64
C ASP A 381 -4.76 27.49 17.20
N PRO A 382 -4.20 26.78 16.19
CA PRO A 382 -4.63 26.89 14.80
C PRO A 382 -6.07 26.38 14.56
N TRP A 383 -6.70 25.70 15.52
CA TRP A 383 -8.11 25.34 15.44
C TRP A 383 -9.04 26.48 15.85
N GLN A 384 -8.63 27.29 16.82
CA GLN A 384 -9.44 28.40 17.34
C GLN A 384 -9.25 29.68 16.53
N ASN A 385 -8.00 29.94 16.11
CA ASN A 385 -7.63 31.06 15.24
C ASN A 385 -6.98 30.59 13.91
N PRO A 386 -7.75 29.98 13.00
CA PRO A 386 -7.21 29.49 11.74
C PRO A 386 -6.72 30.62 10.82
N TYR A 387 -7.31 31.83 10.89
CA TYR A 387 -6.89 32.96 10.05
C TYR A 387 -5.51 33.50 10.40
N THR A 388 -5.23 33.76 11.68
CA THR A 388 -3.90 34.21 12.10
C THR A 388 -2.85 33.14 11.84
N ALA A 389 -3.17 31.86 12.05
CA ALA A 389 -2.30 30.75 11.68
C ALA A 389 -2.03 30.73 10.16
N TYR A 390 -3.07 30.92 9.32
CA TYR A 390 -2.96 31.07 7.88
C TYR A 390 -2.00 32.20 7.49
N ARG A 391 -2.17 33.41 8.07
CA ARG A 391 -1.28 34.56 7.80
C ARG A 391 0.16 34.31 8.23
N ARG A 392 0.37 33.74 9.42
CA ARG A 392 1.72 33.36 9.92
C ARG A 392 2.38 32.36 8.97
N MET A 393 1.64 31.36 8.49
CA MET A 393 2.15 30.36 7.55
C MET A 393 2.46 30.97 6.18
N LYS A 394 1.56 31.80 5.64
CA LYS A 394 1.74 32.55 4.40
C LYS A 394 2.99 33.44 4.45
N ALA A 395 3.26 34.08 5.59
CA ALA A 395 4.46 34.89 5.81
C ALA A 395 5.75 34.05 5.90
N ARG A 396 5.70 32.86 6.51
CA ARG A 396 6.86 31.95 6.64
C ARG A 396 7.19 31.23 5.33
N LYS A 397 6.22 31.05 4.44
CA LYS A 397 6.37 30.40 3.12
C LYS A 397 7.64 30.82 2.39
N THR A 398 7.89 32.11 2.24
CA THR A 398 9.05 32.60 1.47
C THR A 398 10.36 32.19 2.13
N ALA A 399 10.42 32.26 3.46
CA ALA A 399 11.59 31.81 4.22
C ALA A 399 11.79 30.29 4.08
N ASP A 400 10.73 29.49 4.18
CA ASP A 400 10.79 28.04 4.05
C ASP A 400 11.16 27.60 2.63
N GLN A 401 10.61 28.28 1.62
CA GLN A 401 11.00 28.08 0.22
C GLN A 401 12.46 28.43 -0.03
N ILE A 402 12.95 29.56 0.52
CA ILE A 402 14.36 29.96 0.40
C ILE A 402 15.25 28.95 1.12
N ARG A 403 14.91 28.56 2.35
CA ARG A 403 15.64 27.55 3.12
C ARG A 403 15.71 26.23 2.37
N TRP A 404 14.60 25.76 1.80
CA TRP A 404 14.60 24.56 0.97
C TRP A 404 15.39 24.74 -0.33
N ARG A 405 15.32 25.89 -1.00
CA ARG A 405 16.16 26.16 -2.18
C ARG A 405 17.66 26.22 -1.86
N LEU A 406 18.03 26.66 -0.67
CA LEU A 406 19.42 26.68 -0.20
C LEU A 406 19.88 25.30 0.27
N PHE A 407 19.09 24.61 1.08
CA PHE A 407 19.53 23.43 1.82
C PHE A 407 18.81 22.12 1.43
N ALA A 408 17.87 22.16 0.50
CA ALA A 408 17.09 20.99 0.06
C ALA A 408 16.41 20.29 1.25
N ASP A 409 16.51 18.97 1.32
CA ASP A 409 15.96 18.12 2.37
C ASP A 409 16.62 18.37 3.74
N TYR A 410 17.72 19.13 3.80
CA TYR A 410 18.42 19.51 5.04
C TYR A 410 17.89 20.80 5.68
N ALA A 411 16.86 21.43 5.11
CA ALA A 411 16.33 22.71 5.59
C ALA A 411 15.80 22.67 7.04
N ASP A 412 15.39 21.49 7.51
CA ASP A 412 14.80 21.26 8.84
C ASP A 412 15.78 20.58 9.81
N GLY A 413 17.09 20.58 9.50
CA GLY A 413 18.12 19.95 10.34
C GLY A 413 18.33 18.45 10.05
N PRO A 414 19.18 17.77 10.85
CA PRO A 414 19.64 16.42 10.58
C PRO A 414 18.56 15.37 10.87
N LYS A 415 17.78 15.03 9.85
CA LYS A 415 16.69 14.04 9.95
C LYS A 415 17.17 12.60 9.85
N ARG A 416 18.37 12.34 9.31
CA ARG A 416 18.79 10.99 8.93
C ARG A 416 19.29 10.15 10.12
N TYR A 417 19.77 10.81 11.18
CA TYR A 417 20.36 10.17 12.34
C TYR A 417 19.78 10.73 13.65
N PRO A 418 18.49 10.47 13.94
CA PRO A 418 17.84 10.99 15.15
C PRO A 418 18.45 10.42 16.44
N ASN A 419 19.31 9.41 16.36
CA ASN A 419 19.93 8.74 17.51
C ASN A 419 21.34 9.21 17.82
N LEU A 420 21.87 10.12 17.02
CA LEU A 420 23.13 10.78 17.31
C LEU A 420 22.84 12.11 18.00
N PRO A 421 23.71 12.55 18.92
CA PRO A 421 23.70 13.93 19.37
C PRO A 421 23.66 14.88 18.17
N GLU A 422 22.77 15.88 18.20
CA GLU A 422 22.60 16.86 17.13
C GLU A 422 23.91 17.38 16.50
N PRO A 423 24.95 17.79 17.26
CA PRO A 423 26.20 18.28 16.66
C PRO A 423 26.89 17.22 15.79
N LEU A 424 26.79 15.93 16.15
CA LEU A 424 27.33 14.84 15.34
C LEU A 424 26.47 14.58 14.10
N GLY A 425 25.14 14.69 14.22
CA GLY A 425 24.22 14.63 13.08
C GLY A 425 24.56 15.70 12.03
N PHE A 426 24.74 16.95 12.46
CA PHE A 426 25.15 18.05 11.59
C PHE A 426 26.55 17.85 10.99
N ALA A 427 27.52 17.34 11.75
CA ALA A 427 28.87 17.09 11.23
C ALA A 427 28.89 16.03 10.12
N LEU A 428 28.07 14.97 10.26
CA LEU A 428 27.95 13.90 9.29
C LEU A 428 27.17 14.31 8.04
N GLU A 429 26.12 15.12 8.21
CA GLU A 429 25.34 15.66 7.09
C GLU A 429 25.97 16.92 6.46
N GLY A 430 26.99 17.51 7.10
CA GLY A 430 27.70 18.71 6.68
C GLY A 430 28.14 18.72 5.21
N PRO A 431 28.73 17.64 4.67
CA PRO A 431 29.07 17.55 3.24
C PRO A 431 27.84 17.61 2.33
N GLY A 432 26.72 17.00 2.73
CA GLY A 432 25.44 17.08 2.02
C GLY A 432 24.83 18.49 2.08
N ILE A 433 24.89 19.13 3.25
CA ILE A 433 24.46 20.53 3.46
C ILE A 433 25.31 21.47 2.59
N ALA A 434 26.63 21.30 2.55
CA ALA A 434 27.54 22.10 1.74
C ALA A 434 27.29 21.90 0.24
N THR A 435 27.10 20.64 -0.20
CA THR A 435 26.77 20.32 -1.60
C THR A 435 25.42 20.92 -1.99
N ALA A 436 24.41 20.81 -1.13
CA ALA A 436 23.13 21.47 -1.33
C ALA A 436 23.33 22.99 -1.48
N PHE A 437 24.05 23.63 -0.57
CA PHE A 437 24.31 25.06 -0.66
C PHE A 437 25.04 25.46 -1.96
N ILE A 438 26.09 24.73 -2.37
CA ILE A 438 26.84 24.98 -3.60
C ILE A 438 25.96 24.80 -4.86
N THR A 439 25.07 23.82 -4.85
CA THR A 439 24.13 23.56 -5.96
C THR A 439 22.88 24.44 -5.91
N SER A 440 22.72 25.27 -4.88
CA SER A 440 21.56 26.16 -4.73
C SER A 440 21.36 27.12 -5.91
N PRO A 441 22.38 27.69 -6.58
CA PRO A 441 22.17 28.53 -7.76
C PRO A 441 21.51 27.75 -8.90
N MET A 442 21.92 26.50 -9.14
CA MET A 442 21.26 25.64 -10.13
C MET A 442 19.80 25.35 -9.75
N ARG A 443 19.51 25.13 -8.46
CA ARG A 443 18.12 24.94 -8.00
C ARG A 443 17.28 26.21 -8.05
N MET A 444 17.89 27.39 -7.92
CA MET A 444 17.19 28.67 -8.12
C MET A 444 16.83 28.90 -9.59
N VAL A 445 17.70 28.53 -10.52
CA VAL A 445 17.48 28.70 -11.97
C VAL A 445 16.55 27.61 -12.53
N PHE A 446 16.83 26.34 -12.25
CA PHE A 446 16.13 25.20 -12.84
C PHE A 446 15.00 24.65 -11.98
N GLY A 447 14.87 25.09 -10.72
CA GLY A 447 13.82 24.61 -9.80
C GLY A 447 12.40 24.94 -10.24
N ARG A 448 12.21 25.91 -11.15
CA ARG A 448 10.91 26.22 -11.76
C ARG A 448 10.38 25.08 -12.66
N TRP A 449 11.25 24.20 -13.15
CA TRP A 449 10.86 23.09 -14.05
C TRP A 449 10.70 21.73 -13.33
N LYS A 450 10.92 21.68 -12.01
CA LYS A 450 10.72 20.47 -11.19
C LYS A 450 9.58 20.69 -10.21
N LYS A 451 8.73 19.68 -9.99
CA LYS A 451 7.75 19.72 -8.90
C LYS A 451 8.48 19.72 -7.55
N GLY A 452 8.63 20.89 -6.94
CA GLY A 452 9.09 21.04 -5.56
C GLY A 452 8.01 20.59 -4.56
N PRO A 453 8.34 20.56 -3.26
CA PRO A 453 7.33 20.40 -2.21
C PRO A 453 6.23 21.44 -2.36
N ASP A 454 5.01 21.06 -2.02
CA ASP A 454 3.89 21.98 -1.96
C ASP A 454 3.97 22.81 -0.68
N PHE A 455 4.70 23.91 -0.75
CA PHE A 455 4.86 24.85 0.38
C PHE A 455 3.56 25.59 0.72
N ASN A 456 2.58 25.60 -0.18
CA ASN A 456 1.28 26.21 0.06
C ASN A 456 0.31 25.24 0.73
N GLY A 457 0.54 23.93 0.66
CA GLY A 457 -0.33 22.90 1.23
C GLY A 457 -0.75 23.16 2.69
N PRO A 458 0.18 23.37 3.64
CA PRO A 458 -0.18 23.68 5.02
C PRO A 458 -1.00 24.97 5.17
N THR A 459 -0.67 26.00 4.40
CA THR A 459 -1.42 27.27 4.35
C THR A 459 -2.84 27.06 3.82
N ALA A 460 -3.00 26.21 2.79
CA ALA A 460 -4.30 25.87 2.23
C ALA A 460 -5.19 25.10 3.21
N VAL A 461 -4.63 24.17 3.99
CA VAL A 461 -5.39 23.48 5.05
C VAL A 461 -5.95 24.47 6.08
N LEU A 462 -5.16 25.46 6.49
CA LEU A 462 -5.61 26.49 7.43
C LEU A 462 -6.64 27.43 6.81
N ALA A 463 -6.48 27.77 5.53
CA ALA A 463 -7.44 28.56 4.77
C ALA A 463 -8.79 27.84 4.65
N TYR A 464 -8.81 26.56 4.26
CA TYR A 464 -10.05 25.77 4.22
C TYR A 464 -10.70 25.65 5.60
N ARG A 465 -9.90 25.47 6.66
CA ARG A 465 -10.40 25.45 8.03
C ARG A 465 -11.03 26.78 8.44
N TYR A 466 -10.47 27.90 8.01
CA TYR A 466 -11.07 29.21 8.24
C TYR A 466 -12.45 29.30 7.59
N LEU A 467 -12.57 28.93 6.31
CA LEU A 467 -13.84 28.98 5.58
C LEU A 467 -14.90 28.02 6.15
N ASP A 468 -14.49 26.83 6.61
CA ASP A 468 -15.40 25.87 7.25
C ASP A 468 -15.98 26.41 8.56
N ARG A 469 -15.15 27.14 9.33
CA ARG A 469 -15.56 27.68 10.64
C ARG A 469 -16.26 29.04 10.54
N TYR A 470 -15.84 29.89 9.62
CA TYR A 470 -16.35 31.25 9.43
C TYR A 470 -16.70 31.49 7.95
N PRO A 471 -17.74 30.83 7.40
CA PRO A 471 -18.09 30.95 5.99
C PRO A 471 -18.42 32.40 5.58
N ASN A 472 -18.99 33.17 6.50
CA ASN A 472 -19.30 34.59 6.35
C ASN A 472 -18.35 35.49 7.17
N GLY A 473 -17.16 35.00 7.50
CA GLY A 473 -16.18 35.74 8.30
C GLY A 473 -15.62 36.96 7.57
N GLN A 474 -15.09 37.92 8.32
CA GLN A 474 -14.57 39.20 7.80
C GLN A 474 -13.46 39.02 6.74
N HIS A 475 -12.73 37.91 6.78
CA HIS A 475 -11.64 37.61 5.84
C HIS A 475 -12.00 36.54 4.80
N ASN A 476 -13.28 36.18 4.65
CA ASN A 476 -13.68 35.09 3.74
C ASN A 476 -13.22 35.34 2.30
N ARG A 477 -13.40 36.56 1.79
CA ARG A 477 -13.10 36.96 0.42
C ARG A 477 -11.61 36.84 0.12
N GLU A 478 -10.74 37.36 1.00
CA GLU A 478 -9.29 37.23 0.85
C GLU A 478 -8.86 35.76 0.80
N VAL A 479 -9.43 34.94 1.70
CA VAL A 479 -9.07 33.53 1.82
C VAL A 479 -9.55 32.72 0.61
N ILE A 480 -10.77 32.98 0.11
CA ILE A 480 -11.33 32.37 -1.10
C ILE A 480 -10.49 32.75 -2.32
N GLU A 481 -10.19 34.04 -2.54
CA GLU A 481 -9.39 34.51 -3.67
C GLU A 481 -8.00 33.85 -3.67
N TRP A 482 -7.36 33.75 -2.50
CA TRP A 482 -6.06 33.09 -2.38
C TRP A 482 -6.13 31.58 -2.64
N LEU A 483 -7.14 30.89 -2.09
CA LEU A 483 -7.33 29.45 -2.30
C LEU A 483 -7.66 29.14 -3.76
N PHE A 484 -8.48 29.97 -4.40
CA PHE A 484 -8.84 29.84 -5.81
C PHE A 484 -7.59 29.88 -6.70
N ALA A 485 -6.75 30.91 -6.53
CA ALA A 485 -5.49 31.03 -7.26
C ALA A 485 -4.56 29.82 -7.00
N TYR A 486 -4.49 29.37 -5.75
CA TYR A 486 -3.67 28.21 -5.38
C TYR A 486 -4.15 26.89 -6.03
N GLU A 487 -5.46 26.62 -6.04
CA GLU A 487 -6.00 25.41 -6.67
C GLU A 487 -5.87 25.45 -8.20
N GLN A 488 -6.01 26.63 -8.81
CA GLN A 488 -5.73 26.83 -10.23
C GLN A 488 -4.26 26.55 -10.58
N GLU A 489 -3.31 27.11 -9.82
CA GLU A 489 -1.86 26.89 -10.02
C GLU A 489 -1.50 25.40 -9.94
N ARG A 490 -2.19 24.63 -9.08
CA ARG A 490 -1.98 23.20 -8.92
C ARG A 490 -2.65 22.35 -10.00
N GLY A 491 -3.54 22.95 -10.79
CA GLY A 491 -4.37 22.26 -11.78
C GLY A 491 -5.50 21.44 -11.16
N ASN A 492 -5.99 21.82 -9.97
CA ASN A 492 -7.13 21.20 -9.31
C ASN A 492 -8.41 21.98 -9.65
N GLN A 493 -8.90 21.76 -10.87
CA GLN A 493 -10.01 22.53 -11.45
C GLN A 493 -11.33 22.31 -10.69
N VAL A 494 -11.55 21.10 -10.13
CA VAL A 494 -12.75 20.79 -9.33
C VAL A 494 -12.82 21.65 -8.06
N ALA A 495 -11.71 21.76 -7.32
CA ALA A 495 -11.69 22.60 -6.12
C ALA A 495 -11.78 24.09 -6.46
N ALA A 496 -11.09 24.52 -7.52
CA ALA A 496 -11.17 25.89 -8.02
C ALA A 496 -12.61 26.28 -8.41
N LEU A 497 -13.36 25.40 -9.09
CA LEU A 497 -14.75 25.67 -9.45
C LEU A 497 -15.64 25.84 -8.21
N ARG A 498 -15.49 24.99 -7.19
CA ARG A 498 -16.25 25.13 -5.95
C ARG A 498 -15.99 26.45 -5.23
N LEU A 499 -14.75 26.95 -5.30
CA LEU A 499 -14.39 28.25 -4.73
C LEU A 499 -14.92 29.41 -5.60
N ALA A 500 -14.94 29.24 -6.92
CA ALA A 500 -15.51 30.21 -7.86
C ALA A 500 -16.99 30.50 -7.59
N ASP A 501 -17.76 29.51 -7.12
CA ASP A 501 -19.18 29.72 -6.77
C ASP A 501 -19.39 30.72 -5.62
N PHE A 502 -18.36 31.00 -4.83
CA PHE A 502 -18.37 32.00 -3.75
C PHE A 502 -17.75 33.34 -4.17
N MET A 503 -17.32 33.49 -5.44
CA MET A 503 -16.73 34.72 -5.96
C MET A 503 -17.78 35.51 -6.77
N GLU A 504 -18.21 36.66 -6.26
CA GLU A 504 -19.24 37.50 -6.91
C GLU A 504 -18.77 38.15 -8.22
N GLU A 505 -17.45 38.29 -8.41
CA GLU A 505 -16.84 39.05 -9.51
C GLU A 505 -16.31 38.17 -10.66
N LEU A 506 -16.52 36.85 -10.63
CA LEU A 506 -16.03 35.97 -11.70
C LEU A 506 -16.93 36.07 -12.95
N ASP A 507 -16.32 36.27 -14.11
CA ASP A 507 -17.02 36.29 -15.40
C ASP A 507 -17.75 34.95 -15.61
N PRO A 508 -19.06 34.95 -15.94
CA PRO A 508 -19.80 33.74 -16.28
C PRO A 508 -19.11 32.85 -17.33
N ASP A 509 -18.44 33.46 -18.32
CA ASP A 509 -17.72 32.72 -19.37
C ASP A 509 -16.48 32.00 -18.80
N ASP A 510 -15.73 32.65 -17.90
CA ASP A 510 -14.59 32.05 -17.20
C ASP A 510 -15.04 30.91 -16.28
N ARG A 511 -16.18 31.06 -15.59
CA ARG A 511 -16.77 30.01 -14.77
C ARG A 511 -17.17 28.80 -15.63
N ALA A 512 -17.78 29.03 -16.80
CA ALA A 512 -18.16 27.96 -17.71
C ALA A 512 -16.92 27.20 -18.24
N ALA A 513 -15.86 27.92 -18.62
CA ALA A 513 -14.59 27.32 -19.03
C ALA A 513 -13.96 26.48 -17.90
N LEU A 514 -14.02 26.97 -16.65
CA LEU A 514 -13.55 26.25 -15.49
C LEU A 514 -14.37 24.98 -15.20
N ALA A 515 -15.70 25.04 -15.39
CA ALA A 515 -16.59 23.89 -15.25
C ALA A 515 -16.28 22.81 -16.28
N GLU A 516 -16.04 23.18 -17.54
CA GLU A 516 -15.59 22.25 -18.59
C GLU A 516 -14.24 21.61 -18.23
N ALA A 517 -13.28 22.41 -17.74
CA ALA A 517 -11.98 21.89 -17.31
C ALA A 517 -12.08 20.95 -16.09
N ALA A 518 -12.95 21.25 -15.13
CA ALA A 518 -13.23 20.40 -13.98
C ALA A 518 -13.86 19.07 -14.37
N SER A 519 -14.88 19.10 -15.25
CA SER A 519 -15.52 17.91 -15.79
C SER A 519 -14.54 17.06 -16.61
N ALA A 520 -13.71 17.68 -17.45
CA ALA A 520 -12.63 17.00 -18.19
C ALA A 520 -11.61 16.33 -17.25
N GLN A 521 -11.25 16.98 -16.14
CA GLN A 521 -10.36 16.40 -15.13
C GLN A 521 -10.98 15.15 -14.47
N VAL A 522 -12.27 15.19 -14.16
CA VAL A 522 -13.01 14.04 -13.60
C VAL A 522 -13.12 12.91 -14.63
N MET A 523 -13.37 13.22 -15.90
CA MET A 523 -13.37 12.23 -16.98
C MET A 523 -11.99 11.57 -17.15
N ALA A 524 -10.90 12.36 -17.14
CA ALA A 524 -9.55 11.81 -17.22
C ALA A 524 -9.20 10.93 -16.00
N ALA A 525 -9.78 11.19 -14.83
CA ALA A 525 -9.66 10.31 -13.66
C ALA A 525 -10.45 8.99 -13.86
N ALA A 526 -11.63 9.07 -14.47
CA ALA A 526 -12.41 7.89 -14.85
C ALA A 526 -11.65 7.00 -15.86
N ASP A 527 -10.95 7.59 -16.84
CA ASP A 527 -10.14 6.85 -17.82
C ASP A 527 -8.99 6.06 -17.21
N ARG A 528 -8.38 6.59 -16.15
CA ARG A 528 -7.32 5.90 -15.41
C ARG A 528 -7.86 4.83 -14.47
N THR A 529 -9.18 4.75 -14.28
CA THR A 529 -9.81 3.82 -13.35
C THR A 529 -10.18 2.53 -14.08
N HIS A 530 -9.42 1.45 -13.82
CA HIS A 530 -9.65 0.16 -14.47
C HIS A 530 -10.95 -0.53 -14.03
N ARG A 531 -11.30 -0.43 -12.74
CA ARG A 531 -12.52 -1.05 -12.20
C ARG A 531 -13.78 -0.33 -12.70
N PHE A 532 -14.71 -1.08 -13.28
CA PHE A 532 -15.92 -0.53 -13.87
C PHE A 532 -16.84 0.12 -12.84
N ASP A 533 -17.02 -0.48 -11.65
CA ASP A 533 -17.87 0.09 -10.60
C ASP A 533 -17.45 1.51 -10.21
N ARG A 534 -16.16 1.70 -9.93
CA ARG A 534 -15.57 3.00 -9.60
C ARG A 534 -15.60 3.95 -10.78
N ARG A 535 -15.23 3.47 -11.98
CA ARG A 535 -15.28 4.29 -13.20
C ARG A 535 -16.70 4.77 -13.49
N ASN A 536 -17.69 3.89 -13.40
CA ASN A 536 -19.11 4.22 -13.58
C ASN A 536 -19.58 5.22 -12.52
N GLN A 537 -19.19 5.05 -11.25
CA GLN A 537 -19.48 6.02 -10.20
C GLN A 537 -18.86 7.40 -10.52
N THR A 538 -17.60 7.46 -10.93
CA THR A 538 -16.93 8.71 -11.33
C THR A 538 -17.60 9.36 -12.54
N LEU A 539 -17.96 8.57 -13.57
CA LEU A 539 -18.67 9.08 -14.73
C LEU A 539 -20.09 9.57 -14.38
N ARG A 540 -20.79 8.90 -13.47
CA ARG A 540 -22.11 9.35 -12.97
C ARG A 540 -21.99 10.67 -12.24
N HIS A 541 -20.97 10.79 -11.38
CA HIS A 541 -20.68 12.03 -10.69
C HIS A 541 -20.40 13.16 -11.70
N ALA A 542 -19.56 12.92 -12.72
CA ALA A 542 -19.30 13.90 -13.77
C ALA A 542 -20.58 14.33 -14.52
N ALA A 543 -21.42 13.38 -14.90
CA ALA A 543 -22.67 13.66 -15.61
C ALA A 543 -23.73 14.36 -14.75
N THR A 544 -23.66 14.22 -13.42
CA THR A 544 -24.64 14.81 -12.49
C THR A 544 -24.21 16.19 -12.00
N GLU A 545 -22.92 16.38 -11.70
CA GLU A 545 -22.37 17.65 -11.21
C GLU A 545 -22.13 18.65 -12.34
N TYR A 546 -21.82 18.16 -13.55
CA TYR A 546 -21.48 19.02 -14.70
C TYR A 546 -22.42 18.76 -15.90
N PRO A 547 -23.75 18.81 -15.73
CA PRO A 547 -24.70 18.45 -16.79
C PRO A 547 -24.61 19.38 -18.01
N ASP A 548 -24.22 20.64 -17.80
CA ASP A 548 -24.18 21.68 -18.83
C ASP A 548 -22.85 21.71 -19.61
N THR A 549 -21.92 20.79 -19.30
CA THR A 549 -20.61 20.66 -19.97
C THR A 549 -20.65 19.62 -21.09
N GLU A 550 -19.79 19.79 -22.10
CA GLU A 550 -19.66 18.81 -23.19
C GLU A 550 -19.15 17.48 -22.64
N THR A 551 -18.12 17.54 -21.79
CA THR A 551 -17.55 16.37 -21.12
C THR A 551 -18.54 15.67 -20.18
N GLY A 552 -19.40 16.38 -19.46
CA GLY A 552 -20.45 15.78 -18.64
C GLY A 552 -21.49 15.02 -19.48
N THR A 553 -21.87 15.59 -20.62
CA THR A 553 -22.76 14.93 -21.59
C THR A 553 -22.11 13.67 -22.18
N LEU A 554 -20.82 13.73 -22.52
CA LEU A 554 -20.05 12.58 -23.00
C LEU A 554 -19.93 11.49 -21.92
N ALA A 555 -19.72 11.88 -20.65
CA ALA A 555 -19.71 10.93 -19.54
C ALA A 555 -21.05 10.18 -19.44
N GLY A 556 -22.19 10.88 -19.56
CA GLY A 556 -23.52 10.26 -19.59
C GLY A 556 -23.72 9.29 -20.77
N LYS A 557 -23.23 9.64 -21.97
CA LYS A 557 -23.26 8.73 -23.14
C LYS A 557 -22.39 7.49 -22.90
N ARG A 558 -21.19 7.68 -22.36
CA ARG A 558 -20.25 6.59 -22.06
C ARG A 558 -20.78 5.62 -21.00
N ILE A 559 -21.47 6.11 -19.96
CA ILE A 559 -22.12 5.25 -18.97
C ILE A 559 -23.14 4.31 -19.63
N ARG A 560 -23.95 4.81 -20.55
CA ARG A 560 -24.94 3.99 -21.27
C ARG A 560 -24.25 2.91 -22.10
N TRP A 561 -23.26 3.30 -22.90
CA TRP A 561 -22.47 2.37 -23.70
C TRP A 561 -21.78 1.31 -22.83
N GLU A 562 -21.09 1.72 -21.76
CA GLU A 562 -20.39 0.79 -20.86
C GLU A 562 -21.36 -0.08 -20.02
N ILE A 563 -22.64 0.26 -19.86
CA ILE A 563 -23.65 -0.59 -19.20
C ILE A 563 -24.24 -1.61 -20.18
N GLU A 564 -24.49 -1.20 -21.43
CA GLU A 564 -25.10 -2.05 -22.46
C GLU A 564 -24.16 -3.18 -22.90
N ASP A 565 -22.86 -2.90 -23.05
CA ASP A 565 -21.85 -3.88 -23.49
C ASP A 565 -21.22 -4.69 -22.33
N TYR A 566 -21.72 -4.53 -21.10
CA TYR A 566 -21.08 -5.08 -19.91
C TYR A 566 -21.41 -6.55 -19.63
N SER A 567 -20.38 -7.40 -19.64
CA SER A 567 -20.40 -8.72 -19.01
C SER A 567 -19.84 -8.65 -17.59
N ALA A 568 -20.53 -9.22 -16.62
CA ALA A 568 -20.05 -9.27 -15.24
C ALA A 568 -18.93 -10.31 -15.01
N GLN A 569 -18.56 -11.13 -15.98
CA GLN A 569 -17.46 -12.08 -15.83
C GLN A 569 -16.53 -11.91 -17.04
N GLN A 570 -15.26 -11.67 -16.79
CA GLN A 570 -14.20 -11.54 -17.80
C GLN A 570 -12.95 -12.28 -17.30
N ILE A 571 -13.13 -13.53 -16.86
CA ILE A 571 -12.00 -14.36 -16.45
C ILE A 571 -11.30 -14.84 -17.72
N ARG A 572 -10.10 -14.34 -17.97
CA ARG A 572 -9.34 -14.62 -19.18
C ARG A 572 -8.31 -15.71 -18.94
N VAL A 573 -8.18 -16.63 -19.88
CA VAL A 573 -7.14 -17.67 -19.93
C VAL A 573 -6.34 -17.43 -21.19
N THR A 574 -5.11 -16.95 -21.07
CA THR A 574 -4.32 -16.54 -22.22
C THR A 574 -3.86 -17.76 -23.04
N ARG A 575 -3.56 -17.56 -24.33
CA ARG A 575 -3.03 -18.64 -25.18
C ARG A 575 -1.76 -19.23 -24.56
N SER A 576 -0.88 -18.38 -24.04
CA SER A 576 0.39 -18.82 -23.45
C SER A 576 0.16 -19.75 -22.25
N PHE A 577 -0.83 -19.46 -21.40
CA PHE A 577 -1.21 -20.31 -20.27
C PHE A 577 -1.75 -21.66 -20.75
N LEU A 578 -2.57 -21.69 -21.80
CA LEU A 578 -3.10 -22.92 -22.39
C LEU A 578 -2.00 -23.82 -22.99
N VAL A 579 -0.98 -23.21 -23.60
CA VAL A 579 0.18 -23.92 -24.15
C VAL A 579 1.07 -24.48 -23.04
N GLU A 580 1.32 -23.72 -21.97
CA GLU A 580 2.07 -24.17 -20.80
C GLU A 580 1.35 -25.26 -20.02
N ASN A 581 0.01 -25.30 -20.09
CA ASN A 581 -0.83 -26.22 -19.34
C ASN A 581 -1.73 -27.09 -20.25
N PRO A 582 -1.18 -28.08 -20.97
CA PRO A 582 -1.93 -28.90 -21.93
C PRO A 582 -3.13 -29.66 -21.33
N ARG A 583 -3.14 -29.91 -20.02
CA ARG A 583 -4.29 -30.52 -19.33
C ARG A 583 -5.54 -29.63 -19.37
N VAL A 584 -5.35 -28.31 -19.29
CA VAL A 584 -6.43 -27.32 -19.36
C VAL A 584 -6.99 -27.23 -20.79
N ALA A 585 -6.10 -27.17 -21.79
CA ALA A 585 -6.50 -27.09 -23.20
C ALA A 585 -7.04 -28.41 -23.75
N GLY A 586 -6.52 -29.53 -23.27
CA GLY A 586 -6.76 -30.88 -23.79
C GLY A 586 -8.15 -31.46 -23.48
N PRO A 587 -8.39 -32.71 -23.87
CA PRO A 587 -9.72 -33.35 -23.83
C PRO A 587 -10.30 -33.53 -22.41
N ASN A 588 -9.43 -33.51 -21.40
CA ASN A 588 -9.79 -33.61 -19.99
C ASN A 588 -10.08 -32.25 -19.33
N GLY A 589 -9.89 -31.13 -20.04
CA GLY A 589 -10.20 -29.78 -19.59
C GLY A 589 -11.26 -29.15 -20.48
N LEU A 590 -10.87 -28.14 -21.26
CA LEU A 590 -11.76 -27.46 -22.21
C LEU A 590 -12.00 -28.27 -23.48
N GLY A 591 -11.05 -29.10 -23.91
CA GLY A 591 -11.11 -29.83 -25.19
C GLY A 591 -11.08 -28.89 -26.38
N ILE A 592 -10.16 -27.91 -26.36
CA ILE A 592 -9.90 -27.00 -27.48
C ILE A 592 -9.35 -27.84 -28.64
N ASN A 593 -9.71 -27.48 -29.87
CA ASN A 593 -9.05 -28.05 -31.03
C ASN A 593 -7.53 -27.73 -31.00
N PRO A 594 -6.63 -28.72 -31.10
CA PRO A 594 -5.18 -28.49 -31.04
C PRO A 594 -4.67 -27.49 -32.08
N SER A 595 -5.37 -27.35 -33.21
CA SER A 595 -5.05 -26.34 -34.23
C SER A 595 -5.16 -24.90 -33.72
N LEU A 596 -5.82 -24.66 -32.59
CA LEU A 596 -5.96 -23.30 -32.04
C LEU A 596 -4.79 -22.88 -31.13
N VAL A 597 -3.85 -23.79 -30.85
CA VAL A 597 -2.71 -23.59 -29.94
C VAL A 597 -1.40 -24.19 -30.47
N ASP A 598 -1.34 -24.50 -31.76
CA ASP A 598 -0.19 -25.16 -32.42
C ASP A 598 0.86 -24.19 -32.98
N GLY A 599 0.62 -22.88 -32.89
CA GLY A 599 1.51 -21.85 -33.40
C GLY A 599 1.39 -21.60 -34.91
N GLU A 600 0.41 -22.19 -35.59
CA GLU A 600 0.22 -22.01 -37.03
C GLU A 600 -0.80 -20.89 -37.33
N LEU A 601 -0.29 -19.68 -37.61
CA LEU A 601 -1.11 -18.48 -37.86
C LEU A 601 -2.14 -18.64 -39.00
N THR A 602 -1.91 -19.57 -39.93
CA THR A 602 -2.72 -19.79 -41.14
C THR A 602 -3.97 -20.62 -40.89
N ASN A 603 -4.21 -21.12 -39.66
CA ASN A 603 -5.34 -22.00 -39.30
C ASN A 603 -6.42 -21.31 -38.42
N GLY A 604 -6.26 -20.01 -38.13
CA GLY A 604 -7.18 -19.26 -37.28
C GLY A 604 -6.91 -19.50 -35.80
N GLU A 605 -5.63 -19.50 -35.43
CA GLU A 605 -5.14 -19.70 -34.07
C GLU A 605 -5.74 -18.70 -33.07
N LEU A 606 -5.72 -19.05 -31.78
CA LEU A 606 -6.05 -18.11 -30.70
C LEU A 606 -5.09 -16.92 -30.71
N HIS A 607 -5.66 -15.73 -30.57
CA HIS A 607 -4.94 -14.52 -30.26
C HIS A 607 -4.25 -14.65 -28.88
N ALA A 608 -3.23 -13.82 -28.60
CA ALA A 608 -2.57 -13.76 -27.30
C ALA A 608 -3.54 -13.69 -26.09
N MET A 609 -4.69 -13.01 -26.27
CA MET A 609 -5.76 -12.94 -25.25
C MET A 609 -6.38 -14.29 -24.89
N GLY A 610 -6.30 -15.30 -25.76
CA GLY A 610 -6.81 -16.65 -25.52
C GLY A 610 -8.33 -16.72 -25.44
N ILE A 611 -8.85 -17.19 -24.31
CA ILE A 611 -10.28 -17.46 -24.12
C ILE A 611 -10.77 -16.70 -22.88
N THR A 612 -11.96 -16.10 -22.97
CA THR A 612 -12.58 -15.39 -21.85
C THR A 612 -13.88 -16.06 -21.43
N LEU A 613 -14.03 -16.31 -20.13
CA LEU A 613 -15.30 -16.71 -19.50
C LEU A 613 -16.16 -15.46 -19.33
N VAL A 614 -17.17 -15.31 -20.19
CA VAL A 614 -18.08 -14.14 -20.21
C VAL A 614 -19.26 -14.33 -19.23
N GLY A 615 -19.21 -15.36 -18.40
CA GLY A 615 -20.27 -15.70 -17.45
C GLY A 615 -21.36 -16.58 -18.06
N GLY A 616 -22.22 -17.14 -17.20
CA GLY A 616 -23.15 -18.17 -17.65
C GLY A 616 -22.40 -19.42 -18.12
N ARG A 617 -22.81 -19.97 -19.27
CA ARG A 617 -22.12 -21.07 -19.97
C ARG A 617 -21.50 -20.62 -21.29
N VAL A 618 -21.08 -19.37 -21.39
CA VAL A 618 -20.54 -18.79 -22.63
C VAL A 618 -19.05 -18.55 -22.49
N LEU A 619 -18.30 -19.05 -23.47
CA LEU A 619 -16.89 -18.77 -23.68
C LEU A 619 -16.72 -17.88 -24.90
N ARG A 620 -15.88 -16.87 -24.78
CA ARG A 620 -15.43 -16.05 -25.90
C ARG A 620 -14.05 -16.49 -26.33
N PHE A 621 -13.93 -16.94 -27.57
CA PHE A 621 -12.67 -17.28 -28.21
C PHE A 621 -12.16 -16.03 -28.93
N HIS A 622 -10.97 -15.56 -28.55
CA HIS A 622 -10.30 -14.46 -29.24
C HIS A 622 -9.40 -15.07 -30.33
N LEU A 623 -9.81 -14.99 -31.59
CA LEU A 623 -9.06 -15.53 -32.73
C LEU A 623 -8.20 -14.43 -33.37
N LEU A 624 -7.10 -14.82 -34.00
CA LEU A 624 -6.29 -13.88 -34.79
C LEU A 624 -7.09 -13.33 -35.98
N ALA A 625 -6.97 -12.02 -36.22
CA ALA A 625 -7.52 -11.35 -37.40
C ALA A 625 -6.88 -11.88 -38.69
N GLU A 626 -7.51 -11.65 -39.85
CA GLU A 626 -7.08 -12.14 -41.17
C GLU A 626 -5.59 -11.84 -41.51
N SER A 627 -4.99 -10.83 -40.90
CA SER A 627 -3.58 -10.46 -41.07
C SER A 627 -2.57 -11.39 -40.37
N GLY A 628 -3.03 -12.24 -39.44
CA GLY A 628 -2.21 -13.16 -38.66
C GLY A 628 -1.30 -12.50 -37.61
N LYS A 629 -1.52 -11.22 -37.25
CA LYS A 629 -0.69 -10.50 -36.27
C LYS A 629 -1.33 -10.47 -34.88
N ASP A 630 -0.57 -10.90 -33.87
CA ASP A 630 -0.92 -10.82 -32.44
C ASP A 630 -1.05 -9.39 -31.87
N THR A 631 -0.78 -8.36 -32.67
CA THR A 631 -0.89 -6.95 -32.26
C THR A 631 -2.18 -6.27 -32.73
N GLU A 632 -2.95 -6.94 -33.58
CA GLU A 632 -4.23 -6.42 -34.08
C GLU A 632 -5.39 -6.89 -33.20
N LEU A 633 -6.54 -6.19 -33.28
CA LEU A 633 -7.71 -6.57 -32.48
C LEU A 633 -8.20 -7.97 -32.87
N PRO A 634 -8.51 -8.85 -31.90
CA PRO A 634 -8.96 -10.20 -32.19
C PRO A 634 -10.36 -10.23 -32.80
N GLU A 635 -10.65 -11.30 -33.53
CA GLU A 635 -12.02 -11.68 -33.91
C GLU A 635 -12.65 -12.50 -32.79
N ASP A 636 -13.69 -11.95 -32.17
CA ASP A 636 -14.37 -12.56 -31.02
C ASP A 636 -15.47 -13.51 -31.47
N VAL A 637 -15.39 -14.78 -31.04
CA VAL A 637 -16.42 -15.79 -31.29
C VAL A 637 -16.98 -16.32 -29.97
N ASP A 638 -18.26 -16.05 -29.71
CA ASP A 638 -18.96 -16.53 -28.51
C ASP A 638 -19.54 -17.93 -28.75
N GLN A 639 -19.20 -18.88 -27.86
CA GLN A 639 -19.66 -20.26 -27.90
C GLN A 639 -20.24 -20.71 -26.57
N ALA A 640 -21.46 -21.25 -26.60
CA ALA A 640 -22.08 -21.87 -25.45
C ALA A 640 -21.55 -23.30 -25.22
N ILE A 641 -21.22 -23.64 -23.97
CA ILE A 641 -20.73 -24.96 -23.56
C ILE A 641 -21.70 -25.69 -22.61
N SER A 642 -21.52 -27.00 -22.44
CA SER A 642 -22.34 -27.78 -21.51
C SER A 642 -21.95 -27.52 -20.06
N THR A 643 -22.84 -27.85 -19.13
CA THR A 643 -22.59 -27.73 -17.69
C THR A 643 -21.41 -28.60 -17.26
N GLU A 644 -21.32 -29.82 -17.80
CA GLU A 644 -20.25 -30.77 -17.52
C GLU A 644 -18.91 -30.23 -17.98
N ARG A 645 -18.84 -29.65 -19.19
CA ARG A 645 -17.61 -29.04 -19.71
C ARG A 645 -17.15 -27.86 -18.88
N LEU A 646 -18.07 -26.98 -18.47
CA LEU A 646 -17.74 -25.83 -17.64
C LEU A 646 -17.24 -26.27 -16.24
N ALA A 647 -17.90 -27.26 -15.63
CA ALA A 647 -17.47 -27.84 -14.36
C ALA A 647 -16.08 -28.47 -14.46
N GLN A 648 -15.83 -29.25 -15.52
CA GLN A 648 -14.53 -29.87 -15.78
C GLN A 648 -13.43 -28.82 -15.98
N LEU A 649 -13.69 -27.78 -16.78
CA LEU A 649 -12.77 -26.65 -16.96
C LEU A 649 -12.44 -25.98 -15.60
N ALA A 650 -13.46 -25.67 -14.80
CA ALA A 650 -13.26 -25.01 -13.51
C ALA A 650 -12.47 -25.86 -12.51
N SER A 651 -12.63 -27.18 -12.54
CA SER A 651 -11.83 -28.11 -11.72
C SER A 651 -10.38 -28.16 -12.18
N VAL A 652 -10.14 -28.38 -13.48
CA VAL A 652 -8.79 -28.51 -14.04
C VAL A 652 -8.01 -27.19 -13.93
N LEU A 653 -8.66 -26.04 -14.10
CA LEU A 653 -8.02 -24.73 -13.93
C LEU A 653 -7.47 -24.54 -12.51
N ASP A 654 -8.28 -24.77 -11.47
CA ASP A 654 -7.85 -24.61 -10.07
C ASP A 654 -6.78 -25.64 -9.67
N GLU A 655 -6.95 -26.91 -10.08
CA GLU A 655 -5.94 -27.95 -9.83
C GLU A 655 -4.60 -27.54 -10.46
N THR A 656 -4.63 -27.08 -11.71
CA THR A 656 -3.43 -26.65 -12.43
C THR A 656 -2.80 -25.41 -11.80
N SER A 657 -3.60 -24.41 -11.42
CA SER A 657 -3.07 -23.21 -10.75
C SER A 657 -2.48 -23.51 -9.37
N ARG A 658 -3.07 -24.42 -8.59
CA ARG A 658 -2.48 -24.87 -7.31
C ARG A 658 -1.20 -25.65 -7.54
N ARG A 659 -1.17 -26.53 -8.55
CA ARG A 659 0.05 -27.25 -8.92
C ARG A 659 1.16 -26.28 -9.31
N ASN A 660 0.85 -25.26 -10.11
CA ASN A 660 1.84 -24.27 -10.54
C ASN A 660 2.38 -23.47 -9.36
N GLN A 661 1.55 -23.09 -8.38
CA GLN A 661 2.01 -22.46 -7.13
C GLN A 661 2.96 -23.33 -6.30
N LEU A 662 2.72 -24.65 -6.29
CA LEU A 662 3.59 -25.59 -5.58
C LEU A 662 4.94 -25.72 -6.28
N ILE A 663 4.94 -25.71 -7.62
CA ILE A 663 6.16 -25.82 -8.43
C ILE A 663 6.94 -24.50 -8.43
N ASP A 664 6.25 -23.36 -8.51
CA ASP A 664 6.83 -22.02 -8.56
C ASP A 664 6.15 -21.09 -7.55
N PRO A 665 6.84 -20.71 -6.46
CA PRO A 665 6.29 -19.82 -5.43
C PRO A 665 6.02 -18.39 -5.93
N ASP A 666 6.54 -17.99 -7.09
CA ASP A 666 6.23 -16.69 -7.72
C ASP A 666 4.95 -16.75 -8.58
N ASP A 667 4.43 -17.94 -8.93
CA ASP A 667 3.14 -18.09 -9.63
C ASP A 667 1.94 -18.05 -8.67
N THR A 668 1.95 -17.06 -7.78
CA THR A 668 0.84 -16.82 -6.86
C THR A 668 -0.41 -16.43 -7.64
N LEU A 669 -1.53 -17.08 -7.29
CA LEU A 669 -2.85 -16.74 -7.81
C LEU A 669 -3.37 -15.58 -6.97
N GLU A 670 -3.54 -14.41 -7.56
CA GLU A 670 -4.13 -13.27 -6.85
C GLU A 670 -5.52 -13.65 -6.34
N HIS A 671 -5.86 -13.15 -5.14
CA HIS A 671 -7.16 -13.39 -4.54
C HIS A 671 -8.25 -12.63 -5.30
N ASP A 672 -9.22 -13.36 -5.86
CA ASP A 672 -10.40 -12.80 -6.52
C ASP A 672 -11.63 -13.60 -6.09
N ALA A 673 -12.41 -13.03 -5.17
CA ALA A 673 -13.58 -13.67 -4.59
C ALA A 673 -14.69 -13.92 -5.63
N ASP A 674 -14.80 -13.07 -6.66
CA ASP A 674 -15.83 -13.20 -7.69
C ASP A 674 -15.47 -14.28 -8.71
N ARG A 675 -14.17 -14.43 -9.01
CA ARG A 675 -13.64 -15.59 -9.75
C ARG A 675 -13.93 -16.88 -9.00
N ASP A 676 -13.53 -16.94 -7.72
CA ASP A 676 -13.63 -18.17 -6.92
C ASP A 676 -15.08 -18.60 -6.77
N ARG A 677 -15.96 -17.64 -6.49
CA ARG A 677 -17.41 -17.88 -6.45
C ARG A 677 -17.96 -18.37 -7.79
N PHE A 678 -17.51 -17.81 -8.91
CA PHE A 678 -17.95 -18.25 -10.22
C PHE A 678 -17.50 -19.68 -10.53
N LEU A 679 -16.23 -20.00 -10.28
CA LEU A 679 -15.66 -21.34 -10.52
C LEU A 679 -16.29 -22.38 -9.59
N GLU A 680 -16.56 -22.05 -8.33
CA GLU A 680 -17.29 -22.92 -7.41
C GLU A 680 -18.71 -23.21 -7.91
N ARG A 681 -19.44 -22.17 -8.33
CA ARG A 681 -20.77 -22.34 -8.91
C ARG A 681 -20.73 -23.15 -10.22
N ALA A 682 -19.68 -22.99 -11.03
CA ALA A 682 -19.45 -23.77 -12.24
C ALA A 682 -19.33 -25.26 -11.93
N ARG A 683 -18.55 -25.63 -10.90
CA ARG A 683 -18.43 -27.02 -10.43
C ARG A 683 -19.75 -27.62 -9.97
N LEU A 684 -20.56 -26.83 -9.30
CA LEU A 684 -21.88 -27.23 -8.82
C LEU A 684 -22.97 -27.19 -9.93
N GLY A 685 -22.63 -26.75 -11.14
CA GLY A 685 -23.57 -26.63 -12.25
C GLY A 685 -24.61 -25.49 -12.09
N LEU A 686 -24.33 -24.49 -11.26
CA LEU A 686 -25.25 -23.42 -10.85
C LEU A 686 -25.09 -22.11 -11.66
N VAL A 687 -24.51 -22.18 -12.87
CA VAL A 687 -24.13 -21.02 -13.70
C VAL A 687 -25.02 -20.87 -14.94
N GLN A 688 -26.32 -21.17 -14.82
CA GLN A 688 -27.23 -21.14 -15.97
C GLN A 688 -27.49 -19.74 -16.51
N ARG A 689 -27.46 -18.71 -15.65
CA ARG A 689 -27.64 -17.31 -16.02
C ARG A 689 -26.40 -16.51 -15.64
N PRO A 690 -25.88 -15.63 -16.52
CA PRO A 690 -24.82 -14.70 -16.14
C PRO A 690 -25.33 -13.83 -15.00
N ASP A 691 -24.54 -13.72 -13.93
CA ASP A 691 -24.79 -12.74 -12.87
C ASP A 691 -24.62 -11.36 -13.48
N LYS A 692 -25.64 -10.50 -13.51
CA LYS A 692 -25.54 -9.17 -14.16
C LYS A 692 -25.18 -8.06 -13.19
N ARG A 693 -24.89 -8.39 -11.93
CA ARG A 693 -24.58 -7.38 -10.91
C ARG A 693 -23.20 -6.78 -11.19
N PRO A 694 -23.05 -5.43 -11.17
CA PRO A 694 -21.75 -4.77 -11.35
C PRO A 694 -20.68 -5.21 -10.34
N THR A 695 -21.11 -5.68 -9.16
CA THR A 695 -20.25 -6.15 -8.07
C THR A 695 -19.83 -7.61 -8.18
N ALA A 696 -20.30 -8.37 -9.18
CA ALA A 696 -19.93 -9.78 -9.39
C ALA A 696 -18.76 -9.93 -10.39
N GLN A 697 -17.95 -8.86 -10.54
CA GLN A 697 -16.94 -8.73 -11.58
C GLN A 697 -15.63 -9.42 -11.21
N SER A 698 -15.25 -10.40 -12.03
CA SER A 698 -13.86 -10.84 -12.12
C SER A 698 -13.27 -10.44 -13.47
N THR A 699 -12.11 -9.80 -13.44
CA THR A 699 -11.24 -9.54 -14.62
C THR A 699 -9.96 -10.36 -14.54
N TYR A 700 -9.98 -11.42 -13.73
CA TYR A 700 -8.81 -12.21 -13.45
C TYR A 700 -8.23 -12.81 -14.72
N VAL A 701 -6.90 -12.75 -14.86
CA VAL A 701 -6.19 -13.29 -16.02
C VAL A 701 -5.29 -14.43 -15.58
N TYR A 702 -5.63 -15.64 -16.01
CA TYR A 702 -4.72 -16.78 -16.02
C TYR A 702 -3.71 -16.58 -17.14
N GLN A 703 -2.49 -16.20 -16.76
CA GLN A 703 -1.37 -15.92 -17.64
C GLN A 703 -0.22 -16.87 -17.33
N SER A 704 0.52 -17.32 -18.35
CA SER A 704 1.74 -18.09 -18.15
C SER A 704 2.78 -17.28 -17.39
N MET A 705 3.73 -17.97 -16.76
CA MET A 705 4.88 -17.31 -16.12
C MET A 705 5.75 -16.58 -17.15
N ARG A 706 5.86 -17.12 -18.36
CA ARG A 706 6.56 -16.48 -19.48
C ARG A 706 5.91 -15.15 -19.89
N GLU A 707 4.58 -15.08 -19.91
CA GLU A 707 3.85 -13.86 -20.27
C GLU A 707 3.91 -12.82 -19.14
N ARG A 708 3.77 -13.24 -17.88
CA ARG A 708 3.80 -12.34 -16.71
C ARG A 708 5.15 -11.62 -16.57
N TYR A 709 6.26 -12.28 -16.91
CA TYR A 709 7.61 -11.77 -16.66
C TYR A 709 8.52 -11.67 -17.90
N GLY A 710 7.99 -11.94 -19.10
CA GLY A 710 8.70 -11.82 -20.38
C GLY A 710 9.78 -12.88 -20.66
N VAL A 711 10.08 -13.76 -19.71
CA VAL A 711 11.09 -14.83 -19.81
C VAL A 711 10.61 -16.01 -18.95
N VAL A 712 10.84 -17.26 -19.39
CA VAL A 712 10.85 -18.39 -18.44
C VAL A 712 12.02 -18.12 -17.53
N ARG A 713 11.79 -17.61 -16.32
CA ARG A 713 12.87 -17.50 -15.34
C ARG A 713 13.39 -18.92 -15.09
N GLY A 714 14.52 -19.26 -15.70
CA GLY A 714 15.48 -20.05 -14.95
C GLY A 714 15.67 -19.28 -13.65
N ARG A 715 15.33 -19.94 -12.53
CA ARG A 715 15.61 -19.60 -11.13
C ARG A 715 16.33 -18.26 -10.97
N GLU A 716 15.73 -17.31 -10.24
CA GLU A 716 16.29 -15.99 -9.86
C GLU A 716 17.75 -15.79 -10.29
N SER A 717 18.07 -14.76 -11.10
CA SER A 717 19.44 -14.41 -11.53
C SER A 717 20.48 -14.92 -10.52
N ILE A 718 21.26 -15.93 -10.91
CA ILE A 718 22.23 -16.64 -10.03
C ILE A 718 23.18 -15.64 -9.33
N LEU A 719 23.34 -14.46 -9.91
CA LEU A 719 24.16 -13.39 -9.37
C LEU A 719 23.45 -12.66 -8.21
N PRO A 720 24.11 -12.51 -7.04
CA PRO A 720 23.55 -11.88 -5.85
C PRO A 720 23.48 -10.34 -5.90
N PHE A 721 23.72 -9.72 -7.06
CA PHE A 721 23.78 -8.27 -7.23
C PHE A 721 23.02 -7.77 -8.46
N ASP A 722 22.47 -6.56 -8.35
CA ASP A 722 21.88 -5.78 -9.44
C ASP A 722 22.86 -4.71 -9.90
N LEU A 723 22.94 -4.46 -11.21
CA LEU A 723 23.67 -3.29 -11.69
C LEU A 723 22.75 -2.06 -11.65
N VAL A 724 23.05 -1.10 -10.77
CA VAL A 724 22.24 0.10 -10.57
C VAL A 724 22.91 1.31 -11.19
N PHE A 725 22.20 1.97 -12.09
CA PHE A 725 22.52 3.31 -12.55
C PHE A 725 21.78 4.32 -11.67
N SER A 726 22.51 5.10 -10.87
CA SER A 726 21.90 6.12 -10.03
C SER A 726 22.74 7.40 -10.01
N GLY A 727 22.06 8.53 -9.95
CA GLY A 727 22.70 9.83 -9.84
C GLY A 727 21.77 10.97 -10.22
N ASN A 728 22.15 12.17 -9.80
CA ASN A 728 21.54 13.42 -10.23
C ASN A 728 22.56 14.17 -11.08
N LEU A 729 22.18 14.55 -12.31
CA LEU A 729 23.02 15.34 -13.21
C LEU A 729 23.42 16.69 -12.59
N GLN A 730 22.54 17.27 -11.75
CA GLN A 730 22.76 18.57 -11.11
C GLN A 730 23.78 18.51 -9.95
N ASP A 731 23.96 17.33 -9.34
CA ASP A 731 24.93 17.13 -8.26
C ASP A 731 26.24 16.49 -8.77
N LEU A 732 26.35 16.24 -10.08
CA LEU A 732 27.48 15.54 -10.73
C LEU A 732 27.75 14.13 -10.15
N GLN A 733 26.75 13.51 -9.52
CA GLN A 733 26.87 12.21 -8.85
C GLN A 733 26.32 11.04 -9.68
N LEU A 734 26.54 11.05 -11.00
CA LEU A 734 26.19 9.93 -11.87
C LEU A 734 27.16 8.77 -11.61
N GLY A 735 26.63 7.58 -11.34
CA GLY A 735 27.43 6.39 -11.15
C GLY A 735 26.67 5.11 -11.49
N ALA A 736 27.42 4.12 -11.98
CA ALA A 736 26.97 2.75 -12.11
C ALA A 736 27.71 1.90 -11.08
N TYR A 737 27.00 1.08 -10.30
CA TYR A 737 27.62 0.19 -9.33
C TYR A 737 26.81 -1.08 -9.13
N PRO A 738 27.47 -2.20 -8.79
CA PRO A 738 26.78 -3.39 -8.34
C PRO A 738 26.14 -3.12 -6.98
N LYS A 739 24.87 -3.44 -6.82
CA LYS A 739 24.10 -3.35 -5.59
C LYS A 739 23.74 -4.76 -5.15
N TRP A 740 24.26 -5.20 -4.01
CA TRP A 740 23.89 -6.48 -3.41
C TRP A 740 22.41 -6.46 -3.03
N ARG A 741 21.68 -7.52 -3.41
CA ARG A 741 20.26 -7.68 -3.09
C ARG A 741 20.09 -8.05 -1.63
N ALA A 742 19.32 -7.24 -0.90
CA ALA A 742 18.92 -7.58 0.45
C ALA A 742 17.79 -8.62 0.40
N PRO A 743 17.71 -9.56 1.35
CA PRO A 743 16.61 -10.52 1.39
C PRO A 743 15.26 -9.79 1.48
N LYS A 744 14.23 -10.36 0.82
CA LYS A 744 12.88 -9.80 0.86
C LYS A 744 12.31 -9.98 2.26
N ALA A 745 11.60 -8.95 2.75
CA ALA A 745 10.84 -9.09 3.99
C ALA A 745 9.78 -10.20 3.80
N THR A 746 9.62 -11.05 4.79
CA THR A 746 8.61 -12.09 4.76
C THR A 746 7.21 -11.51 4.91
N PRO A 747 6.16 -12.21 4.43
CA PRO A 747 4.77 -11.75 4.56
C PRO A 747 4.34 -11.46 5.99
N ASP A 748 4.88 -12.18 6.97
CA ASP A 748 4.60 -12.06 8.41
C ASP A 748 5.46 -11.01 9.12
N ALA A 749 6.46 -10.40 8.46
CA ALA A 749 7.40 -9.47 9.09
C ALA A 749 6.73 -8.27 9.79
N PHE A 750 5.51 -7.89 9.37
CA PHE A 750 4.75 -6.82 10.01
C PHE A 750 4.32 -7.15 11.44
N LEU A 751 4.12 -8.43 11.79
CA LEU A 751 3.76 -8.87 13.14
C LEU A 751 4.90 -8.67 14.14
N TYR A 752 6.12 -8.52 13.63
CA TYR A 752 7.34 -8.41 14.41
C TYR A 752 7.91 -6.99 14.44
N ARG A 753 7.22 -5.98 13.90
CA ARG A 753 7.62 -4.56 13.97
C ARG A 753 7.08 -3.90 15.22
#